data_AF-A0A3M0XEU0-F1
#
_entry.id   AF-A0A3M0XEU0-F1
#
_cell.length_a   1.000
_cell.length_b   1.000
_cell.length_c   1.000
_cell.angle_alpha   90.00
_cell.angle_beta   90.00
_cell.angle_gamma   90.00
#
_symmetry.space_group_name_H-M   'P 1'
#
loop_
_entity.id
_entity.type
_entity.pdbx_description
1 polymer ?
#
loop_
_entity_poly.entity_id
_entity_poly.type
_entity_poly.pdbx_seq_one_letter_code
_entity_poly.pdbx_strand_id
1 'polypeptide(L)'
;MKKTPIIGLCMILLILTIPIASAQQLNIVRVSGKDSPSGYSKTNDDLEIEVKAQIPYDQNIGKEQVRLFVQDAFAFFDSCQRDGNTQVHTCKFSQPGFSSYTPIDFTIKLFDDDSKIVAEKAQTLQVDAIAPQFKTLEIGPDKTNGKVTIDYKIEDYGIRFGQATNCSGIKEMSITGQALNVTEPGALGRCVQENKLEINLQETTSLCVSASDWTGHSTIPKCKKIFVDSEPPKIYDVKIETNKGLALTHVKQETNAIITAKITDDVELEKDSVTANFAKISKIKTDRKPNIIDGDIYLWSGIPVVASTDCSIKITAKDVLQNEREEQVPCDIRTDNTGPNVLGLRPERFRDNKPLYGKGTNLMIAFEDKDDTGAQGIGFGLRRAYLDLSALGLGSLERAQYCAQRAGEWLCIWSINPPDNIAEGEYQITLKKATADDLENTISAEETFTILYDNTGPEKPEITSTSVLSQDKIRQAIKGSSLRFTVKSSNFETAIANFSDIGGDERAQPSVCADLENGEKECEWTQRIELSGPFLANIEFIFEDDAGNRASTSAQINVYGLEGEERASLWKTETECSPKAIDRGYASVIPQYISCRVNLKPVRQGISTLSITGPESPQECTGDIDLTLNDVYLTNAYEDSLSPTLILKLEPRDYYDKYLNITCPISITSKREGEAGGYISPLPQIVNVNVTSGFHSLPQRDMYSEVERQIEKAMDDSFANQEWLGQLRKFIHYGERICQIKTVLTSVVGTLYTVASALGLVGDSLQEGGITSPAGTAVKSGAFRVACGSEEVLSEGYAKTILNVLDEICSLLNCAPATGGKQSLGVLGVAGGNVEWCQDVQKLLSLPSISPTARKSASEVSGIRPLNIKDSLVWSSICFCVPGIVYNLEKLRQINCYKAVCLHDEVKEQGYPVSYCNEMHGYLLCQYVIGQIFAAIPFSQLFEQVTDLVVNIISNPATLFTVAIGAVCLVACEASEVPGSGAVYIGCAIAKVASVIGEAVASVQQITKTKGYFSTPPDSQYCKRLEKIKKEYKEKEEQ
;
A
#
# COMPACT_ATOMS: atom_id res chain seq x y z
N MET A 1 -33.27 69.12 -95.56
CA MET A 1 -33.42 68.12 -94.46
C MET A 1 -32.10 68.11 -93.71
N LYS A 2 -31.88 68.88 -92.63
CA LYS A 2 -32.50 68.87 -91.28
C LYS A 2 -32.30 67.54 -90.54
N LYS A 3 -31.26 67.48 -89.70
CA LYS A 3 -31.31 67.26 -88.23
C LYS A 3 -30.05 66.54 -87.73
N THR A 4 -28.99 67.29 -87.43
CA THR A 4 -28.01 66.93 -86.37
C THR A 4 -27.03 68.09 -86.11
N PRO A 5 -27.44 69.10 -85.32
CA PRO A 5 -26.52 69.65 -84.31
C PRO A 5 -27.16 69.83 -82.92
N ILE A 6 -28.35 69.25 -82.69
CA ILE A 6 -29.08 69.41 -81.41
C ILE A 6 -28.51 68.48 -80.31
N ILE A 7 -27.99 67.30 -80.65
CA ILE A 7 -27.48 66.34 -79.66
C ILE A 7 -26.19 66.84 -78.98
N GLY A 8 -25.29 67.49 -79.73
CA GLY A 8 -24.04 68.03 -79.17
C GLY A 8 -24.28 69.19 -78.21
N LEU A 9 -25.22 70.09 -78.53
CA LEU A 9 -25.58 71.20 -77.65
C LEU A 9 -26.29 70.69 -76.38
N CYS A 10 -27.18 69.69 -76.50
CA CYS A 10 -27.83 69.08 -75.35
C CYS A 10 -26.86 68.33 -74.43
N MET A 11 -25.85 67.63 -74.95
CA MET A 11 -24.84 66.97 -74.09
C MET A 11 -23.93 67.97 -73.37
N ILE A 12 -23.53 69.07 -74.01
CA ILE A 12 -22.73 70.11 -73.34
C ILE A 12 -23.57 70.85 -72.29
N LEU A 13 -24.85 71.15 -72.59
CA LEU A 13 -25.76 71.75 -71.61
C LEU A 13 -26.03 70.79 -70.44
N LEU A 14 -26.12 69.47 -70.69
CA LEU A 14 -26.25 68.46 -69.63
C LEU A 14 -25.00 68.39 -68.75
N ILE A 15 -23.80 68.37 -69.33
CA ILE A 15 -22.53 68.34 -68.58
C ILE A 15 -22.32 69.61 -67.74
N LEU A 16 -22.80 70.77 -68.22
CA LEU A 16 -22.72 72.04 -67.47
C LEU A 16 -23.87 72.24 -66.46
N THR A 17 -24.96 71.47 -66.55
CA THR A 17 -26.12 71.56 -65.63
C THR A 17 -26.19 70.42 -64.62
N ILE A 18 -25.39 69.37 -64.77
CA ILE A 18 -25.16 68.41 -63.69
C ILE A 18 -24.43 69.19 -62.59
N PRO A 19 -25.06 69.44 -61.42
CA PRO A 19 -24.32 69.99 -60.29
C PRO A 19 -23.12 69.08 -60.07
N ILE A 20 -21.92 69.66 -60.04
CA ILE A 20 -20.75 68.95 -59.52
C ILE A 20 -21.12 68.67 -58.06
N ALA A 21 -21.77 67.54 -57.82
CA ALA A 21 -21.96 66.98 -56.51
C ALA A 21 -20.55 66.60 -56.09
N SER A 22 -19.86 67.57 -55.52
CA SER A 22 -18.63 67.35 -54.78
C SER A 22 -19.01 66.33 -53.71
N ALA A 23 -18.73 65.05 -53.99
CA ALA A 23 -19.18 63.96 -53.15
C ALA A 23 -18.54 64.15 -51.78
N GLN A 24 -19.37 64.40 -50.77
CA GLN A 24 -18.91 64.37 -49.38
C GLN A 24 -18.37 62.97 -49.13
N GLN A 25 -17.14 62.89 -48.64
CA GLN A 25 -16.46 61.62 -48.43
C GLN A 25 -16.41 61.35 -46.93
N LEU A 26 -17.09 60.30 -46.49
CA LEU A 26 -16.94 59.72 -45.16
C LEU A 26 -16.56 58.26 -45.33
N ASN A 27 -15.29 57.93 -45.06
CA ASN A 27 -14.80 56.56 -45.16
C ASN A 27 -14.24 56.09 -43.83
N ILE A 28 -14.79 55.01 -43.31
CA ILE A 28 -14.29 54.33 -42.13
C ILE A 28 -13.02 53.57 -42.52
N VAL A 29 -11.90 53.92 -41.90
CA VAL A 29 -10.59 53.30 -42.16
C VAL A 29 -10.39 52.10 -41.24
N ARG A 30 -10.66 52.26 -39.95
CA ARG A 30 -10.49 51.24 -38.93
C ARG A 30 -11.56 51.38 -37.86
N VAL A 31 -12.14 50.25 -37.45
CA VAL A 31 -12.94 50.16 -36.21
C VAL A 31 -12.57 48.84 -35.56
N SER A 32 -11.81 48.87 -34.48
CA SER A 32 -11.40 47.64 -33.81
C SER A 32 -11.11 47.89 -32.35
N GLY A 33 -10.96 46.80 -31.61
CA GLY A 33 -10.13 46.80 -30.42
C GLY A 33 -8.67 47.14 -30.76
N LYS A 34 -7.88 47.51 -29.75
CA LYS A 34 -6.49 47.96 -29.91
C LYS A 34 -5.61 46.93 -30.61
N ASP A 35 -5.69 45.69 -30.14
CA ASP A 35 -4.93 44.54 -30.64
C ASP A 35 -5.75 43.62 -31.56
N SER A 36 -6.96 44.05 -31.92
CA SER A 36 -7.89 43.28 -32.74
C SER A 36 -7.87 43.74 -34.21
N PRO A 37 -8.18 42.86 -35.18
CA PRO A 37 -8.33 43.25 -36.57
C PRO A 37 -9.52 44.19 -36.77
N SER A 38 -9.49 44.98 -37.85
CA SER A 38 -10.59 45.87 -38.21
C SER A 38 -11.91 45.11 -38.34
N GLY A 39 -12.94 45.59 -37.67
CA GLY A 39 -14.27 44.98 -37.55
C GLY A 39 -14.50 44.20 -36.26
N TYR A 40 -13.46 43.96 -35.44
CA TYR A 40 -13.54 43.07 -34.26
C TYR A 40 -12.96 43.71 -33.00
N SER A 41 -13.44 43.29 -31.83
CA SER A 41 -12.93 43.70 -30.52
C SER A 41 -13.18 42.62 -29.48
N LYS A 42 -12.39 42.61 -28.40
CA LYS A 42 -12.65 41.77 -27.22
C LYS A 42 -13.83 42.31 -26.40
N THR A 43 -14.32 41.52 -25.45
CA THR A 43 -15.33 42.00 -24.49
C THR A 43 -14.88 43.16 -23.63
N ASN A 44 -13.59 43.24 -23.32
CA ASN A 44 -12.95 44.36 -22.63
C ASN A 44 -11.70 44.75 -23.42
N ASP A 45 -11.73 45.87 -24.11
CA ASP A 45 -10.66 46.33 -25.00
C ASP A 45 -10.62 47.87 -25.00
N ASP A 46 -9.58 48.46 -25.61
CA ASP A 46 -9.62 49.89 -25.95
C ASP A 46 -10.22 50.00 -27.37
N LEU A 47 -11.39 50.63 -27.50
CA LEU A 47 -12.04 50.80 -28.80
C LEU A 47 -11.34 51.92 -29.58
N GLU A 48 -10.85 51.61 -30.78
CA GLU A 48 -10.23 52.55 -31.70
C GLU A 48 -11.06 52.68 -32.99
N ILE A 49 -11.46 53.91 -33.32
CA ILE A 49 -12.17 54.24 -34.57
C ILE A 49 -11.39 55.32 -35.31
N GLU A 50 -11.04 55.03 -36.56
CA GLU A 50 -10.38 55.95 -37.48
C GLU A 50 -11.25 56.15 -38.73
N VAL A 51 -11.56 57.41 -39.04
CA VAL A 51 -12.33 57.78 -40.23
C VAL A 51 -11.66 58.88 -41.03
N LYS A 52 -11.83 58.85 -42.34
CA LYS A 52 -11.47 59.92 -43.26
C LYS A 52 -12.71 60.70 -43.66
N ALA A 53 -12.76 61.97 -43.31
CA ALA A 53 -13.88 62.88 -43.56
C ALA A 53 -13.48 64.02 -44.50
N GLN A 54 -14.36 64.43 -45.40
CA GLN A 54 -14.19 65.58 -46.27
C GLN A 54 -15.54 66.24 -46.57
N ILE A 55 -15.63 67.54 -46.29
CA ILE A 55 -16.73 68.42 -46.71
C ILE A 55 -16.17 69.37 -47.78
N PRO A 56 -16.75 69.41 -48.99
CA PRO A 56 -16.30 70.31 -50.03
C PRO A 56 -16.28 71.77 -49.55
N TYR A 57 -15.18 72.47 -49.84
CA TYR A 57 -14.94 73.88 -49.48
C TYR A 57 -14.72 74.17 -47.99
N ASP A 58 -14.94 73.20 -47.11
CA ASP A 58 -14.54 73.29 -45.71
C ASP A 58 -13.06 72.91 -45.57
N GLN A 59 -12.27 73.83 -45.01
CA GLN A 59 -10.82 73.64 -44.85
C GLN A 59 -10.46 73.09 -43.47
N ASN A 60 -11.42 73.00 -42.55
CA ASN A 60 -11.17 72.65 -41.16
C ASN A 60 -12.34 71.84 -40.58
N ILE A 61 -12.25 70.51 -40.68
CA ILE A 61 -13.22 69.62 -40.03
C ILE A 61 -12.82 69.45 -38.57
N GLY A 62 -13.56 70.09 -37.68
CA GLY A 62 -13.42 69.97 -36.23
C GLY A 62 -13.92 68.63 -35.70
N LYS A 63 -13.39 68.22 -34.55
CA LYS A 63 -13.78 66.96 -33.88
C LYS A 63 -15.27 66.87 -33.49
N GLU A 64 -15.97 67.99 -33.44
CA GLU A 64 -17.40 68.07 -33.14
C GLU A 64 -18.31 67.83 -34.36
N GLN A 65 -17.76 67.97 -35.57
CA GLN A 65 -18.45 67.73 -36.84
C GLN A 65 -18.50 66.25 -37.20
N VAL A 66 -17.64 65.41 -36.61
CA VAL A 66 -17.71 63.95 -36.75
C VAL A 66 -18.24 63.37 -35.46
N ARG A 67 -19.40 62.71 -35.53
CA ARG A 67 -20.07 62.14 -34.36
C ARG A 67 -20.29 60.66 -34.56
N LEU A 68 -19.91 59.88 -33.55
CA LEU A 68 -20.19 58.45 -33.45
C LEU A 68 -21.53 58.28 -32.76
N PHE A 69 -22.53 57.70 -33.44
CA PHE A 69 -23.82 57.37 -32.85
C PHE A 69 -23.87 55.88 -32.50
N VAL A 70 -24.31 55.59 -31.28
CA VAL A 70 -24.70 54.24 -30.83
C VAL A 70 -26.14 54.36 -30.35
N GLN A 71 -27.07 53.79 -31.11
CA GLN A 71 -28.50 54.03 -30.94
C GLN A 71 -28.80 55.56 -30.97
N ASP A 72 -29.40 56.11 -29.91
CA ASP A 72 -29.73 57.55 -29.81
C ASP A 72 -28.63 58.39 -29.13
N ALA A 73 -27.61 57.75 -28.55
CA ALA A 73 -26.49 58.43 -27.91
C ALA A 73 -25.39 58.74 -28.93
N PHE A 74 -24.66 59.84 -28.73
CA PHE A 74 -23.51 60.18 -29.56
C PHE A 74 -22.29 60.61 -28.76
N ALA A 75 -21.11 60.39 -29.33
CA ALA A 75 -19.83 60.87 -28.84
C ALA A 75 -19.08 61.66 -29.92
N PHE A 76 -18.26 62.61 -29.49
CA PHE A 76 -17.35 63.35 -30.36
C PHE A 76 -16.05 62.59 -30.55
N PHE A 77 -15.38 62.80 -31.68
CA PHE A 77 -14.04 62.26 -31.91
C PHE A 77 -13.02 62.99 -31.03
N ASP A 78 -11.89 62.35 -30.71
CA ASP A 78 -10.84 62.96 -29.87
C ASP A 78 -10.01 63.97 -30.66
N SER A 79 -9.77 63.66 -31.93
CA SER A 79 -8.99 64.48 -32.85
C SER A 79 -9.48 64.35 -34.28
N CYS A 80 -9.32 65.43 -35.05
CA CYS A 80 -9.45 65.45 -36.49
C CYS A 80 -8.26 66.24 -37.05
N GLN A 81 -7.40 65.57 -37.81
CA GLN A 81 -6.20 66.16 -38.38
C GLN A 81 -6.25 66.09 -39.89
N ARG A 82 -5.90 67.19 -40.56
CA ARG A 82 -5.87 67.27 -42.02
C ARG A 82 -4.73 66.41 -42.58
N ASP A 83 -5.03 65.55 -43.55
CA ASP A 83 -4.05 64.69 -44.23
C ASP A 83 -3.23 65.53 -45.23
N GLY A 84 -2.16 66.16 -44.73
CA GLY A 84 -1.25 66.97 -45.54
C GLY A 84 -1.95 68.12 -46.29
N ASN A 85 -1.70 68.26 -47.59
CA ASN A 85 -2.31 69.30 -48.44
C ASN A 85 -3.70 68.92 -48.98
N THR A 86 -4.23 67.74 -48.65
CA THR A 86 -5.56 67.32 -49.10
C THR A 86 -6.66 68.00 -48.27
N GLN A 87 -7.90 67.99 -48.74
CA GLN A 87 -9.05 68.41 -47.93
C GLN A 87 -9.59 67.29 -47.03
N VAL A 88 -8.96 66.11 -47.04
CA VAL A 88 -9.36 64.96 -46.22
C VAL A 88 -8.81 65.14 -44.82
N HIS A 89 -9.64 64.89 -43.81
CA HIS A 89 -9.26 64.90 -42.40
C HIS A 89 -9.36 63.49 -41.85
N THR A 90 -8.30 63.00 -41.22
CA THR A 90 -8.29 61.77 -40.45
C THR A 90 -8.72 62.08 -39.03
N CYS A 91 -9.88 61.56 -38.64
CA CYS A 91 -10.44 61.70 -37.31
C CYS A 91 -10.28 60.40 -36.53
N LYS A 92 -9.83 60.49 -35.28
CA LYS A 92 -9.61 59.36 -34.37
C LYS A 92 -10.47 59.48 -33.12
N PHE A 93 -11.06 58.37 -32.72
CA PHE A 93 -11.81 58.17 -31.49
C PHE A 93 -11.23 56.97 -30.74
N SER A 94 -10.95 57.13 -29.45
CA SER A 94 -10.40 56.12 -28.57
C SER A 94 -11.18 56.11 -27.26
N GLN A 95 -11.77 54.97 -26.92
CA GLN A 95 -12.44 54.76 -25.65
C GLN A 95 -11.71 53.66 -24.87
N PRO A 96 -10.85 54.02 -23.89
CA PRO A 96 -10.16 53.02 -23.09
C PRO A 96 -11.12 52.27 -22.17
N GLY A 97 -10.86 50.99 -21.93
CA GLY A 97 -11.71 50.13 -21.11
C GLY A 97 -13.14 49.98 -21.63
N PHE A 98 -13.31 50.05 -22.95
CA PHE A 98 -14.58 49.78 -23.59
C PHE A 98 -14.99 48.33 -23.34
N SER A 99 -16.23 48.14 -22.88
CA SER A 99 -16.78 46.82 -22.64
C SER A 99 -18.08 46.61 -23.39
N SER A 100 -18.18 45.46 -24.06
CA SER A 100 -19.40 45.04 -24.75
C SER A 100 -19.54 43.53 -24.71
N TYR A 101 -20.78 43.06 -24.67
CA TYR A 101 -21.12 41.63 -24.68
C TYR A 101 -22.02 41.26 -25.87
N THR A 102 -22.19 42.16 -26.82
CA THR A 102 -22.96 41.96 -28.06
C THR A 102 -22.29 42.71 -29.21
N PRO A 103 -22.50 42.31 -30.48
CA PRO A 103 -22.10 43.15 -31.60
C PRO A 103 -22.73 44.54 -31.46
N ILE A 104 -21.97 45.58 -31.77
CA ILE A 104 -22.44 46.97 -31.66
C ILE A 104 -22.52 47.57 -33.05
N ASP A 105 -23.71 47.98 -33.42
CA ASP A 105 -23.95 48.82 -34.59
C ASP A 105 -23.75 50.28 -34.20
N PHE A 106 -22.85 50.95 -34.90
CA PHE A 106 -22.65 52.38 -34.78
C PHE A 106 -22.80 53.06 -36.14
N THR A 107 -23.27 54.29 -36.11
CA THR A 107 -23.39 55.14 -37.29
C THR A 107 -22.51 56.35 -37.11
N ILE A 108 -21.54 56.53 -37.98
CA ILE A 108 -20.68 57.71 -37.98
C ILE A 108 -21.34 58.72 -38.90
N LYS A 109 -21.64 59.91 -38.37
CA LYS A 109 -22.26 61.00 -39.10
C LYS A 109 -21.33 62.19 -39.16
N LEU A 110 -21.21 62.77 -40.35
CA LEU A 110 -20.48 64.00 -40.62
C LEU A 110 -21.49 65.14 -40.72
N PHE A 111 -21.24 66.23 -40.01
CA PHE A 111 -22.07 67.42 -39.96
C PHE A 111 -21.33 68.62 -40.56
N ASP A 112 -22.05 69.49 -41.26
CA ASP A 112 -21.54 70.82 -41.62
C ASP A 112 -21.60 71.81 -40.44
N ASP A 113 -21.15 73.04 -40.67
CA ASP A 113 -21.15 74.12 -39.67
C ASP A 113 -22.56 74.52 -39.21
N ASP A 114 -23.60 74.26 -40.01
CA ASP A 114 -25.02 74.47 -39.67
C ASP A 114 -25.59 73.31 -38.84
N SER A 115 -24.77 72.32 -38.47
CA SER A 115 -25.20 71.07 -37.83
C SER A 115 -26.18 70.24 -38.67
N LYS A 116 -26.12 70.32 -40.00
CA LYS A 116 -26.85 69.41 -40.91
C LYS A 116 -25.97 68.21 -41.23
N ILE A 117 -26.59 67.02 -41.27
CA ILE A 117 -25.90 65.79 -41.66
C ILE A 117 -25.58 65.86 -43.15
N VAL A 118 -24.29 65.78 -43.49
CA VAL A 118 -23.80 65.80 -44.88
C VAL A 118 -23.39 64.41 -45.37
N ALA A 119 -22.95 63.52 -44.48
CA ALA A 119 -22.68 62.12 -44.82
C ALA A 119 -22.90 61.23 -43.59
N GLU A 120 -23.29 59.98 -43.83
CA GLU A 120 -23.37 58.96 -42.78
C GLU A 120 -22.88 57.60 -43.28
N LYS A 121 -22.27 56.83 -42.38
CA LYS A 121 -21.82 55.46 -42.67
C LYS A 121 -22.04 54.60 -41.43
N ALA A 122 -22.83 53.54 -41.60
CA ALA A 122 -23.05 52.53 -40.58
C ALA A 122 -21.95 51.46 -40.64
N GLN A 123 -21.56 50.94 -39.48
CA GLN A 123 -20.62 49.84 -39.35
C GLN A 123 -20.93 49.06 -38.07
N THR A 124 -20.76 47.75 -38.15
CA THR A 124 -20.90 46.85 -37.00
C THR A 124 -19.51 46.49 -36.49
N LEU A 125 -19.32 46.58 -35.17
CA LEU A 125 -18.19 46.00 -34.45
C LEU A 125 -18.63 44.65 -33.93
N GLN A 126 -18.04 43.58 -34.46
CA GLN A 126 -18.22 42.24 -33.91
C GLN A 126 -17.41 42.13 -32.62
N VAL A 127 -18.02 41.57 -31.59
CA VAL A 127 -17.35 41.34 -30.32
C VAL A 127 -17.08 39.86 -30.19
N ASP A 128 -15.83 39.52 -29.89
CA ASP A 128 -15.42 38.16 -29.58
C ASP A 128 -14.99 38.08 -28.11
N ALA A 129 -15.45 37.04 -27.44
CA ALA A 129 -15.35 36.83 -26.01
C ALA A 129 -14.87 35.42 -25.67
N ILE A 130 -14.85 34.52 -26.67
CA ILE A 130 -14.80 33.08 -26.43
C ILE A 130 -13.66 32.51 -27.27
N ALA A 131 -12.72 31.86 -26.60
CA ALA A 131 -11.69 31.09 -27.30
C ALA A 131 -12.32 30.04 -28.24
N PRO A 132 -11.68 29.73 -29.38
CA PRO A 132 -12.09 28.61 -30.22
C PRO A 132 -12.22 27.33 -29.41
N GLN A 133 -12.96 26.35 -29.92
CA GLN A 133 -13.10 25.04 -29.29
C GLN A 133 -12.94 23.90 -30.29
N PHE A 134 -12.27 22.84 -29.85
CA PHE A 134 -12.24 21.58 -30.58
C PHE A 134 -13.60 20.89 -30.47
N LYS A 135 -14.33 20.84 -31.59
CA LYS A 135 -15.54 20.02 -31.73
C LYS A 135 -15.20 18.54 -31.82
N THR A 136 -14.15 18.22 -32.58
CA THR A 136 -13.52 16.90 -32.62
C THR A 136 -12.01 17.07 -32.60
N LEU A 137 -11.31 16.17 -31.91
CA LEU A 137 -9.85 16.06 -31.93
C LEU A 137 -9.50 14.59 -31.68
N GLU A 138 -9.02 13.92 -32.72
CA GLU A 138 -8.54 12.55 -32.67
C GLU A 138 -7.05 12.54 -33.04
N ILE A 139 -6.22 12.12 -32.09
CA ILE A 139 -4.78 11.91 -32.29
C ILE A 139 -4.55 10.41 -32.20
N GLY A 140 -4.06 9.77 -33.26
CA GLY A 140 -3.82 8.33 -33.24
C GLY A 140 -2.94 7.81 -34.38
N PRO A 141 -2.44 6.58 -34.26
CA PRO A 141 -2.59 5.68 -33.10
C PRO A 141 -1.69 6.07 -31.90
N ASP A 142 -2.05 5.59 -30.70
CA ASP A 142 -1.37 5.89 -29.43
C ASP A 142 0.00 5.21 -29.31
N LYS A 143 0.18 4.12 -30.08
CA LYS A 143 1.41 3.38 -30.26
C LYS A 143 1.72 3.34 -31.75
N THR A 144 2.93 3.70 -32.15
CA THR A 144 3.29 3.79 -33.57
C THR A 144 4.78 3.56 -33.80
N ASN A 145 5.16 3.20 -35.02
CA ASN A 145 6.55 3.20 -35.48
C ASN A 145 7.01 4.58 -36.00
N GLY A 146 6.20 5.62 -35.77
CA GLY A 146 6.52 7.02 -36.05
C GLY A 146 5.38 7.79 -36.70
N LYS A 147 4.46 7.15 -37.42
CA LYS A 147 3.35 7.84 -38.10
C LYS A 147 2.19 8.11 -37.15
N VAL A 148 1.80 9.38 -37.02
CA VAL A 148 0.63 9.82 -36.25
C VAL A 148 -0.27 10.67 -37.13
N THR A 149 -1.57 10.44 -37.02
CA THR A 149 -2.61 11.22 -37.67
C THR A 149 -3.33 12.08 -36.64
N ILE A 150 -3.51 13.35 -36.95
CA ILE A 150 -4.29 14.32 -36.16
C ILE A 150 -5.47 14.76 -37.02
N ASP A 151 -6.66 14.31 -36.64
CA ASP A 151 -7.93 14.71 -37.25
C ASP A 151 -8.64 15.68 -36.30
N TYR A 152 -8.98 16.88 -36.78
CA TYR A 152 -9.54 17.91 -35.94
C TYR A 152 -10.60 18.74 -36.64
N LYS A 153 -11.55 19.22 -35.83
CA LYS A 153 -12.51 20.26 -36.20
C LYS A 153 -12.57 21.30 -35.09
N ILE A 154 -12.21 22.53 -35.41
CA ILE A 154 -12.26 23.68 -34.51
C ILE A 154 -13.42 24.59 -34.92
N GLU A 155 -14.20 25.03 -33.94
CA GLU A 155 -15.28 25.99 -34.11
C GLU A 155 -15.03 27.20 -33.19
N ASP A 156 -15.23 28.40 -33.73
CA ASP A 156 -15.15 29.68 -33.03
C ASP A 156 -16.57 30.29 -32.96
N TYR A 157 -16.92 30.88 -31.82
CA TYR A 157 -18.31 31.19 -31.47
C TYR A 157 -18.57 32.67 -31.12
N GLY A 158 -17.55 33.53 -31.09
CA GLY A 158 -17.71 34.95 -30.77
C GLY A 158 -18.17 35.18 -29.33
N ILE A 159 -19.47 35.10 -29.07
CA ILE A 159 -20.08 35.50 -27.78
C ILE A 159 -20.86 34.36 -27.11
N ARG A 160 -21.38 33.40 -27.89
CA ARG A 160 -22.23 32.32 -27.36
C ARG A 160 -21.85 30.99 -27.98
N PHE A 161 -21.45 30.04 -27.14
CA PHE A 161 -21.17 28.67 -27.55
C PHE A 161 -22.27 28.09 -28.45
N GLY A 162 -21.86 27.48 -29.56
CA GLY A 162 -22.76 26.88 -30.55
C GLY A 162 -23.23 27.83 -31.67
N GLN A 163 -22.88 29.12 -31.65
CA GLN A 163 -23.25 30.09 -32.70
C GLN A 163 -22.03 30.54 -33.53
N ALA A 164 -21.64 29.73 -34.51
CA ALA A 164 -20.48 29.99 -35.37
C ALA A 164 -20.73 31.02 -36.50
N THR A 165 -21.56 32.05 -36.26
CA THR A 165 -21.89 33.08 -37.28
C THR A 165 -21.29 34.46 -36.99
N ASN A 166 -20.95 34.75 -35.73
CA ASN A 166 -20.50 36.07 -35.28
C ASN A 166 -19.12 35.99 -34.58
N CYS A 167 -18.22 35.17 -35.11
CA CYS A 167 -16.89 34.96 -34.55
C CYS A 167 -15.85 35.88 -35.20
N SER A 168 -14.69 36.07 -34.56
CA SER A 168 -13.54 36.72 -35.19
C SER A 168 -12.81 35.80 -36.19
N GLY A 169 -13.00 34.49 -36.06
CA GLY A 169 -12.43 33.47 -36.91
C GLY A 169 -11.16 32.90 -36.32
N ILE A 170 -10.80 31.71 -36.79
CA ILE A 170 -9.60 31.02 -36.31
C ILE A 170 -8.38 31.69 -36.95
N LYS A 171 -7.40 32.09 -36.13
CA LYS A 171 -6.14 32.69 -36.56
C LYS A 171 -5.13 31.61 -36.91
N GLU A 172 -4.92 30.67 -36.01
CA GLU A 172 -4.03 29.53 -36.23
C GLU A 172 -4.36 28.37 -35.29
N MET A 173 -4.01 27.18 -35.72
CA MET A 173 -3.93 25.98 -34.89
C MET A 173 -2.46 25.60 -34.76
N SER A 174 -2.00 25.31 -33.55
CA SER A 174 -0.62 24.91 -33.26
C SER A 174 -0.57 23.51 -32.65
N ILE A 175 0.35 22.68 -33.15
CA ILE A 175 0.69 21.38 -32.62
C ILE A 175 2.10 21.47 -32.07
N THR A 176 2.24 21.25 -30.78
CA THR A 176 3.50 21.31 -30.06
C THR A 176 3.85 19.94 -29.48
N GLY A 177 5.11 19.57 -29.56
CA GLY A 177 5.69 18.36 -28.98
C GLY A 177 7.19 18.54 -28.78
N GLN A 178 7.86 17.53 -28.23
CA GLN A 178 9.31 17.58 -28.07
C GLN A 178 9.96 17.69 -29.47
N ALA A 179 10.62 18.82 -29.73
CA ALA A 179 11.19 19.19 -31.03
C ALA A 179 10.20 19.29 -32.22
N LEU A 180 8.89 19.31 -31.98
CA LEU A 180 7.86 19.49 -33.01
C LEU A 180 7.06 20.77 -32.75
N ASN A 181 7.01 21.64 -33.75
CA ASN A 181 6.11 22.80 -33.77
C ASN A 181 5.52 22.97 -35.17
N VAL A 182 4.25 22.62 -35.35
CA VAL A 182 3.52 22.73 -36.61
C VAL A 182 2.39 23.72 -36.42
N THR A 183 2.29 24.71 -37.29
CA THR A 183 1.21 25.70 -37.26
C THR A 183 0.41 25.65 -38.56
N GLU A 184 -0.91 25.57 -38.43
CA GLU A 184 -1.86 25.63 -39.53
C GLU A 184 -2.59 26.99 -39.49
N PRO A 185 -2.40 27.87 -40.48
CA PRO A 185 -3.05 29.17 -40.48
C PRO A 185 -4.56 29.03 -40.73
N GLY A 186 -5.34 29.88 -40.07
CA GLY A 186 -6.77 30.07 -40.31
C GLY A 186 -7.06 31.30 -41.16
N ALA A 187 -8.32 31.76 -41.16
CA ALA A 187 -8.76 32.91 -41.93
C ALA A 187 -9.69 33.82 -41.11
N LEU A 188 -9.51 35.14 -41.25
CA LEU A 188 -10.34 36.14 -40.58
C LEU A 188 -11.82 35.95 -40.93
N GLY A 189 -12.69 35.90 -39.92
CA GLY A 189 -14.13 35.68 -40.05
C GLY A 189 -14.57 34.25 -40.41
N ARG A 190 -13.63 33.29 -40.52
CA ARG A 190 -13.96 31.87 -40.75
C ARG A 190 -14.08 31.14 -39.41
N CYS A 191 -15.32 30.89 -39.01
CA CYS A 191 -15.64 30.30 -37.71
C CYS A 191 -15.43 28.78 -37.59
N VAL A 192 -15.11 28.09 -38.68
CA VAL A 192 -14.92 26.63 -38.68
C VAL A 192 -13.70 26.25 -39.52
N GLN A 193 -12.79 25.49 -38.92
CA GLN A 193 -11.64 24.89 -39.58
C GLN A 193 -11.59 23.41 -39.27
N GLU A 194 -11.50 22.60 -40.32
CA GLU A 194 -11.34 21.14 -40.23
C GLU A 194 -10.20 20.72 -41.14
N ASN A 195 -9.32 19.86 -40.64
CA ASN A 195 -8.24 19.30 -41.42
C ASN A 195 -7.76 17.98 -40.81
N LYS A 196 -7.00 17.23 -41.59
CA LYS A 196 -6.36 15.98 -41.18
C LYS A 196 -4.88 16.06 -41.53
N LEU A 197 -4.03 15.93 -40.51
CA LEU A 197 -2.57 16.06 -40.63
C LEU A 197 -1.90 14.73 -40.32
N GLU A 198 -0.83 14.42 -41.07
CA GLU A 198 0.05 13.29 -40.79
C GLU A 198 1.42 13.82 -40.35
N ILE A 199 1.91 13.31 -39.23
CA ILE A 199 3.17 13.71 -38.62
C ILE A 199 4.02 12.47 -38.40
N ASN A 200 5.32 12.58 -38.70
CA ASN A 200 6.29 11.55 -38.38
C ASN A 200 7.08 11.95 -37.12
N LEU A 201 6.93 11.17 -36.06
CA LEU A 201 7.66 11.29 -34.81
C LEU A 201 8.87 10.35 -34.82
N GLN A 202 9.97 10.80 -34.22
CA GLN A 202 11.19 10.01 -34.05
C GLN A 202 11.31 9.40 -32.65
N GLU A 203 10.64 10.00 -31.66
CA GLU A 203 10.73 9.60 -30.26
C GLU A 203 9.36 9.72 -29.57
N THR A 204 9.18 8.96 -28.50
CA THR A 204 7.98 9.00 -27.66
C THR A 204 7.80 10.41 -27.11
N THR A 205 6.66 11.06 -27.41
CA THR A 205 6.41 12.45 -27.02
C THR A 205 4.95 12.70 -26.68
N SER A 206 4.65 13.84 -26.06
CA SER A 206 3.30 14.32 -25.83
C SER A 206 2.96 15.37 -26.88
N LEU A 207 1.97 15.09 -27.73
CA LEU A 207 1.48 16.02 -28.73
C LEU A 207 0.35 16.85 -28.13
N CYS A 208 0.52 18.16 -28.09
CA CYS A 208 -0.45 19.14 -27.59
C CYS A 208 -0.97 20.00 -28.73
N VAL A 209 -2.28 20.02 -28.91
CA VAL A 209 -2.95 20.80 -29.96
C VAL A 209 -3.70 21.95 -29.32
N SER A 210 -3.47 23.17 -29.80
CA SER A 210 -4.18 24.38 -29.39
C SER A 210 -4.58 25.21 -30.61
N ALA A 211 -5.55 26.09 -30.45
CA ALA A 211 -5.96 27.04 -31.48
C ALA A 211 -6.14 28.43 -30.87
N SER A 212 -5.92 29.47 -31.67
CA SER A 212 -6.17 30.85 -31.30
C SER A 212 -7.04 31.55 -32.33
N ASP A 213 -7.82 32.54 -31.88
CA ASP A 213 -8.63 33.41 -32.75
C ASP A 213 -7.90 34.72 -33.09
N TRP A 214 -8.54 35.55 -33.91
CA TRP A 214 -7.95 36.84 -34.33
C TRP A 214 -8.02 37.94 -33.27
N THR A 215 -8.81 37.76 -32.21
CA THR A 215 -8.84 38.65 -31.03
C THR A 215 -7.87 38.21 -29.93
N GLY A 216 -7.13 37.12 -30.14
CA GLY A 216 -6.10 36.64 -29.23
C GLY A 216 -6.60 35.79 -28.07
N HIS A 217 -7.80 35.21 -28.16
CA HIS A 217 -8.17 34.12 -27.24
C HIS A 217 -7.61 32.80 -27.76
N SER A 218 -7.20 31.93 -26.85
CA SER A 218 -6.60 30.63 -27.17
C SER A 218 -7.29 29.50 -26.41
N THR A 219 -7.47 28.35 -27.06
CA THR A 219 -7.92 27.12 -26.40
C THR A 219 -6.90 26.68 -25.36
N ILE A 220 -7.37 26.04 -24.28
CA ILE A 220 -6.50 25.20 -23.45
C ILE A 220 -5.95 24.05 -24.33
N PRO A 221 -4.62 23.84 -24.39
CA PRO A 221 -4.04 22.78 -25.20
C PRO A 221 -4.57 21.39 -24.80
N LYS A 222 -4.98 20.59 -25.79
CA LYS A 222 -5.36 19.18 -25.60
C LYS A 222 -4.17 18.30 -25.95
N CYS A 223 -3.64 17.60 -24.95
CA CYS A 223 -2.43 16.80 -25.09
C CYS A 223 -2.73 15.29 -25.11
N LYS A 224 -2.00 14.54 -25.95
CA LYS A 224 -2.01 13.07 -25.96
C LYS A 224 -0.58 12.54 -26.05
N LYS A 225 -0.23 11.60 -25.18
CA LYS A 225 1.06 10.91 -25.22
C LYS A 225 1.03 9.84 -26.30
N ILE A 226 2.03 9.87 -27.18
CA ILE A 226 2.23 8.89 -28.24
C ILE A 226 3.52 8.12 -27.95
N PHE A 227 3.41 6.80 -27.91
CA PHE A 227 4.54 5.90 -27.77
C PHE A 227 5.07 5.57 -29.16
N VAL A 228 6.32 5.98 -29.40
CA VAL A 228 7.05 5.68 -30.63
C VAL A 228 8.07 4.60 -30.29
N ASP A 229 7.93 3.46 -30.96
CA ASP A 229 8.90 2.38 -30.85
C ASP A 229 9.21 1.78 -32.21
N SER A 230 10.50 1.63 -32.44
CA SER A 230 11.11 1.13 -33.67
C SER A 230 12.18 0.08 -33.37
N GLU A 231 12.43 -0.21 -32.09
CA GLU A 231 13.34 -1.26 -31.69
C GLU A 231 12.57 -2.59 -31.61
N PRO A 232 13.17 -3.70 -32.05
CA PRO A 232 12.57 -5.00 -31.83
C PRO A 232 12.78 -5.46 -30.37
N PRO A 233 11.98 -6.43 -29.88
CA PRO A 233 12.11 -6.96 -28.53
C PRO A 233 13.51 -7.48 -28.19
N LYS A 234 13.91 -7.37 -26.92
CA LYS A 234 15.21 -7.85 -26.41
C LYS A 234 15.05 -9.24 -25.80
N ILE A 235 15.85 -10.22 -26.26
CA ILE A 235 15.83 -11.63 -25.81
C ILE A 235 17.14 -11.94 -25.07
N TYR A 236 17.09 -12.42 -23.82
CA TYR A 236 18.27 -12.78 -23.04
C TYR A 236 17.95 -13.79 -21.93
N ASP A 237 18.96 -14.20 -21.16
CA ASP A 237 18.88 -15.18 -20.06
C ASP A 237 18.23 -16.51 -20.45
N VAL A 238 18.57 -17.04 -21.63
CA VAL A 238 18.04 -18.31 -22.10
C VAL A 238 18.69 -19.47 -21.34
N LYS A 239 17.90 -20.23 -20.61
CA LYS A 239 18.36 -21.40 -19.83
C LYS A 239 17.70 -22.67 -20.34
N ILE A 240 18.45 -23.75 -20.29
CA ILE A 240 17.97 -25.10 -20.57
C ILE A 240 18.14 -25.89 -19.28
N GLU A 241 17.05 -26.28 -18.65
CA GLU A 241 17.06 -26.95 -17.35
C GLU A 241 16.25 -28.24 -17.40
N THR A 242 16.52 -29.18 -16.52
CA THR A 242 15.63 -30.32 -16.30
C THR A 242 14.40 -29.90 -15.49
N ASN A 243 13.40 -30.77 -15.41
CA ASN A 243 12.26 -30.59 -14.49
C ASN A 243 12.64 -30.53 -13.00
N LYS A 244 13.91 -30.80 -12.64
CA LYS A 244 14.45 -30.70 -11.29
C LYS A 244 15.25 -29.39 -11.07
N GLY A 245 15.28 -28.49 -12.05
CA GLY A 245 16.03 -27.23 -11.99
C GLY A 245 17.54 -27.36 -12.21
N LEU A 246 17.99 -28.48 -12.78
CA LEU A 246 19.40 -28.69 -13.13
C LEU A 246 19.68 -28.12 -14.52
N ALA A 247 20.69 -27.25 -14.67
CA ALA A 247 21.16 -26.80 -15.97
C ALA A 247 21.63 -27.99 -16.83
N LEU A 248 21.04 -28.14 -18.02
CA LEU A 248 21.25 -29.29 -18.88
C LEU A 248 22.42 -29.04 -19.84
N THR A 249 23.61 -29.52 -19.47
CA THR A 249 24.81 -29.52 -20.32
C THR A 249 25.11 -30.87 -20.96
N HIS A 250 24.51 -31.94 -20.43
CA HIS A 250 24.70 -33.30 -20.91
C HIS A 250 23.39 -34.09 -20.88
N VAL A 251 23.31 -35.13 -21.70
CA VAL A 251 22.21 -36.08 -21.71
C VAL A 251 22.73 -37.51 -21.87
N LYS A 252 22.24 -38.43 -21.04
CA LYS A 252 22.49 -39.88 -21.19
C LYS A 252 21.67 -40.48 -22.33
N GLN A 253 20.41 -40.04 -22.38
CA GLN A 253 19.42 -40.37 -23.39
C GLN A 253 18.49 -39.17 -23.57
N GLU A 254 17.56 -39.24 -24.52
CA GLU A 254 16.55 -38.19 -24.72
C GLU A 254 15.90 -37.78 -23.38
N THR A 255 16.06 -36.52 -23.00
CA THR A 255 15.65 -36.00 -21.68
C THR A 255 14.73 -34.81 -21.85
N ASN A 256 13.62 -34.79 -21.12
CA ASN A 256 12.69 -33.67 -21.15
C ASN A 256 13.28 -32.47 -20.40
N ALA A 257 13.48 -31.37 -21.13
CA ALA A 257 13.94 -30.10 -20.61
C ALA A 257 12.81 -29.08 -20.49
N ILE A 258 13.08 -28.08 -19.68
CA ILE A 258 12.40 -26.80 -19.58
C ILE A 258 13.37 -25.77 -20.14
N ILE A 259 12.96 -25.06 -21.19
CA ILE A 259 13.69 -23.90 -21.70
C ILE A 259 12.99 -22.66 -21.18
N THR A 260 13.75 -21.73 -20.61
CA THR A 260 13.26 -20.42 -20.20
C THR A 260 14.01 -19.34 -20.95
N ALA A 261 13.33 -18.24 -21.26
CA ALA A 261 13.93 -17.04 -21.83
C ALA A 261 13.27 -15.81 -21.23
N LYS A 262 14.05 -14.75 -21.01
CA LYS A 262 13.51 -13.43 -20.64
C LYS A 262 13.41 -12.57 -21.89
N ILE A 263 12.22 -12.06 -22.16
CA ILE A 263 11.92 -11.23 -23.35
C ILE A 263 11.25 -9.94 -22.88
N THR A 264 11.87 -8.80 -23.19
CA THR A 264 11.41 -7.47 -22.78
C THR A 264 11.25 -6.55 -23.97
N ASP A 265 10.31 -5.61 -23.87
CA ASP A 265 10.00 -4.62 -24.90
C ASP A 265 9.67 -3.26 -24.25
N ASP A 266 9.98 -2.15 -24.92
CA ASP A 266 9.79 -0.81 -24.36
C ASP A 266 8.32 -0.35 -24.44
N VAL A 267 7.49 -1.00 -25.26
CA VAL A 267 6.06 -0.71 -25.40
C VAL A 267 5.20 -1.85 -24.88
N GLU A 268 5.13 -2.97 -25.61
CA GLU A 268 4.33 -4.14 -25.27
C GLU A 268 4.63 -5.28 -26.26
N LEU A 269 4.88 -6.47 -25.72
CA LEU A 269 5.11 -7.67 -26.54
C LEU A 269 3.79 -8.27 -27.05
N GLU A 270 3.75 -8.66 -28.33
CA GLU A 270 2.67 -9.50 -28.86
C GLU A 270 2.88 -10.95 -28.38
N LYS A 271 2.31 -11.29 -27.23
CA LYS A 271 2.54 -12.59 -26.55
C LYS A 271 2.36 -13.82 -27.44
N ASP A 272 1.44 -13.76 -28.39
CA ASP A 272 1.15 -14.86 -29.33
C ASP A 272 2.18 -15.02 -30.46
N SER A 273 3.05 -14.02 -30.67
CA SER A 273 4.13 -14.05 -31.64
C SER A 273 5.39 -14.78 -31.14
N VAL A 274 5.50 -14.96 -29.82
CA VAL A 274 6.69 -15.57 -29.20
C VAL A 274 6.73 -17.05 -29.51
N THR A 275 7.78 -17.46 -30.21
CA THR A 275 8.00 -18.86 -30.58
C THR A 275 9.47 -19.24 -30.46
N ALA A 276 9.74 -20.52 -30.25
CA ALA A 276 11.09 -21.07 -30.23
C ALA A 276 11.20 -22.33 -31.10
N ASN A 277 12.30 -22.42 -31.84
CA ASN A 277 12.65 -23.57 -32.67
C ASN A 277 13.72 -24.41 -31.97
N PHE A 278 13.39 -25.69 -31.73
CA PHE A 278 14.25 -26.64 -31.02
C PHE A 278 14.84 -27.72 -31.93
N ALA A 279 14.75 -27.58 -33.26
CA ALA A 279 15.09 -28.66 -34.21
C ALA A 279 16.56 -29.12 -34.14
N LYS A 280 17.47 -28.27 -33.65
CA LYS A 280 18.88 -28.61 -33.48
C LYS A 280 19.18 -29.43 -32.22
N ILE A 281 18.28 -29.41 -31.24
CA ILE A 281 18.45 -30.10 -29.95
C ILE A 281 17.36 -31.14 -29.68
N SER A 282 16.36 -31.23 -30.55
CA SER A 282 15.18 -32.07 -30.39
C SER A 282 14.69 -32.59 -31.74
N LYS A 283 13.89 -33.67 -31.72
CA LYS A 283 13.19 -34.17 -32.91
C LYS A 283 12.04 -33.25 -33.37
N ILE A 284 11.70 -32.22 -32.58
CA ILE A 284 10.66 -31.24 -32.89
C ILE A 284 11.17 -30.29 -33.99
N LYS A 285 10.62 -30.41 -35.21
CA LYS A 285 11.03 -29.59 -36.38
C LYS A 285 10.26 -28.28 -36.56
N THR A 286 9.23 -28.05 -35.76
CA THR A 286 8.34 -26.89 -35.86
C THR A 286 8.58 -25.93 -34.72
N ASP A 287 8.34 -24.64 -34.97
CA ASP A 287 8.36 -23.62 -33.93
C ASP A 287 7.26 -23.92 -32.90
N ARG A 288 7.56 -23.67 -31.62
CA ARG A 288 6.62 -23.87 -30.52
C ARG A 288 6.37 -22.58 -29.77
N LYS A 289 5.10 -22.35 -29.43
CA LYS A 289 4.68 -21.34 -28.47
C LYS A 289 5.09 -21.76 -27.04
N PRO A 290 5.35 -20.79 -26.15
CA PRO A 290 5.61 -21.05 -24.73
C PRO A 290 4.39 -21.74 -24.09
N ASN A 291 4.66 -22.62 -23.14
CA ASN A 291 3.64 -23.27 -22.31
C ASN A 291 3.13 -22.35 -21.20
N ILE A 292 4.02 -21.53 -20.64
CA ILE A 292 3.74 -20.61 -19.54
C ILE A 292 4.37 -19.25 -19.87
N ILE A 293 3.64 -18.18 -19.61
CA ILE A 293 4.10 -16.79 -19.71
C ILE A 293 3.88 -16.15 -18.34
N ASP A 294 4.97 -15.79 -17.67
CA ASP A 294 4.96 -15.12 -16.37
C ASP A 294 5.73 -13.80 -16.45
N GLY A 295 5.01 -12.70 -16.65
CA GLY A 295 5.61 -11.39 -16.95
C GLY A 295 6.46 -11.45 -18.22
N ASP A 296 7.75 -11.16 -18.07
CA ASP A 296 8.76 -11.19 -19.14
C ASP A 296 9.41 -12.58 -19.32
N ILE A 297 8.98 -13.59 -18.55
CA ILE A 297 9.56 -14.93 -18.58
C ILE A 297 8.68 -15.86 -19.42
N TYR A 298 9.30 -16.45 -20.44
CA TYR A 298 8.67 -17.36 -21.38
C TYR A 298 9.24 -18.76 -21.19
N LEU A 299 8.37 -19.75 -20.96
CA LEU A 299 8.77 -21.09 -20.59
C LEU A 299 8.20 -22.13 -21.55
N TRP A 300 9.08 -22.96 -22.11
CA TRP A 300 8.75 -24.13 -22.93
C TRP A 300 9.10 -25.40 -22.16
N SER A 301 8.11 -26.22 -21.83
CA SER A 301 8.27 -27.45 -21.05
C SER A 301 8.05 -28.70 -21.90
N GLY A 302 8.64 -29.82 -21.45
CA GLY A 302 8.50 -31.11 -22.11
C GLY A 302 9.17 -31.14 -23.48
N ILE A 303 10.30 -30.44 -23.62
CA ILE A 303 11.11 -30.45 -24.84
C ILE A 303 12.06 -31.64 -24.76
N PRO A 304 11.93 -32.67 -25.62
CA PRO A 304 12.81 -33.83 -25.59
C PRO A 304 14.16 -33.46 -26.21
N VAL A 305 15.16 -33.27 -25.36
CA VAL A 305 16.51 -32.86 -25.75
C VAL A 305 17.40 -34.08 -25.98
N VAL A 306 18.15 -34.05 -27.08
CA VAL A 306 19.19 -35.03 -27.44
C VAL A 306 20.54 -34.33 -27.54
N ALA A 307 21.63 -35.09 -27.39
CA ALA A 307 22.98 -34.55 -27.55
C ALA A 307 23.17 -34.03 -28.98
N SER A 308 23.82 -32.86 -29.11
CA SER A 308 24.01 -32.18 -30.37
C SER A 308 25.28 -31.34 -30.36
N THR A 309 26.15 -31.57 -31.33
CA THR A 309 27.38 -30.77 -31.53
C THR A 309 27.13 -29.45 -32.25
N ASP A 310 25.97 -29.28 -32.89
CA ASP A 310 25.51 -28.03 -33.52
C ASP A 310 24.28 -27.52 -32.76
N CYS A 311 24.43 -27.33 -31.45
CA CYS A 311 23.35 -26.96 -30.55
C CYS A 311 23.05 -25.45 -30.67
N SER A 312 21.84 -25.10 -31.13
CA SER A 312 21.35 -23.73 -31.08
C SER A 312 19.83 -23.69 -30.92
N ILE A 313 19.33 -22.78 -30.09
CA ILE A 313 17.90 -22.49 -29.96
C ILE A 313 17.62 -21.17 -30.66
N LYS A 314 16.69 -21.16 -31.61
CA LYS A 314 16.24 -19.93 -32.26
C LYS A 314 14.94 -19.47 -31.60
N ILE A 315 14.92 -18.26 -31.05
CA ILE A 315 13.74 -17.65 -30.43
C ILE A 315 13.33 -16.45 -31.28
N THR A 316 12.05 -16.37 -31.61
CA THR A 316 11.46 -15.27 -32.38
C THR A 316 10.38 -14.60 -31.54
N ALA A 317 10.39 -13.27 -31.49
CA ALA A 317 9.41 -12.47 -30.77
C ALA A 317 9.08 -11.18 -31.53
N LYS A 318 7.82 -10.74 -31.45
CA LYS A 318 7.34 -9.48 -32.01
C LYS A 318 6.67 -8.63 -30.93
N ASP A 319 6.78 -7.32 -31.07
CA ASP A 319 6.00 -6.37 -30.30
C ASP A 319 4.61 -6.14 -30.92
N VAL A 320 3.78 -5.34 -30.26
CA VAL A 320 2.45 -4.95 -30.78
C VAL A 320 2.51 -4.06 -32.04
N LEU A 321 3.69 -3.54 -32.38
CA LEU A 321 3.95 -2.72 -33.58
C LEU A 321 4.57 -3.51 -34.73
N GLN A 322 4.71 -4.84 -34.57
CA GLN A 322 5.30 -5.77 -35.53
C GLN A 322 6.82 -5.61 -35.73
N ASN A 323 7.53 -4.94 -34.82
CA ASN A 323 8.98 -5.01 -34.77
C ASN A 323 9.38 -6.42 -34.29
N GLU A 324 10.24 -7.10 -35.05
CA GLU A 324 10.56 -8.52 -34.86
C GLU A 324 12.04 -8.73 -34.50
N ARG A 325 12.30 -9.50 -33.45
CA ARG A 325 13.64 -10.02 -33.12
C ARG A 325 13.67 -11.52 -33.30
N GLU A 326 14.70 -11.98 -33.99
CA GLU A 326 15.11 -13.37 -34.02
C GLU A 326 16.49 -13.48 -33.36
N GLU A 327 16.61 -14.29 -32.32
CA GLU A 327 17.85 -14.53 -31.60
C GLU A 327 18.22 -16.01 -31.66
N GLN A 328 19.45 -16.31 -32.06
CA GLN A 328 19.97 -17.67 -32.08
C GLN A 328 20.95 -17.85 -30.92
N VAL A 329 20.51 -18.57 -29.89
CA VAL A 329 21.30 -18.83 -28.69
C VAL A 329 22.10 -20.12 -28.88
N PRO A 330 23.45 -20.05 -28.90
CA PRO A 330 24.27 -21.26 -28.94
C PRO A 330 24.18 -22.01 -27.61
N CYS A 331 24.28 -23.32 -27.67
CA CYS A 331 24.37 -24.20 -26.51
C CYS A 331 25.44 -25.29 -26.75
N ASP A 332 25.74 -26.08 -25.72
CA ASP A 332 26.61 -27.24 -25.82
C ASP A 332 25.97 -28.36 -24.99
N ILE A 333 25.39 -29.35 -25.67
CA ILE A 333 24.70 -30.48 -25.03
C ILE A 333 25.35 -31.77 -25.52
N ARG A 334 26.12 -32.41 -24.65
CA ARG A 334 26.91 -33.60 -24.98
C ARG A 334 26.28 -34.87 -24.44
N THR A 335 26.83 -36.02 -24.82
CA THR A 335 26.47 -37.29 -24.19
C THR A 335 27.33 -37.53 -22.96
N ASP A 336 26.69 -38.03 -21.91
CA ASP A 336 27.40 -38.45 -20.70
C ASP A 336 26.76 -39.75 -20.17
N ASN A 337 27.49 -40.84 -20.38
CA ASN A 337 27.16 -42.18 -19.93
C ASN A 337 28.19 -42.70 -18.90
N THR A 338 29.10 -41.84 -18.45
CA THR A 338 30.25 -42.23 -17.64
C THR A 338 29.98 -41.88 -16.18
N GLY A 339 30.10 -42.88 -15.29
CA GLY A 339 29.92 -42.64 -13.86
C GLY A 339 31.08 -41.85 -13.27
N PRO A 340 30.85 -41.12 -12.17
CA PRO A 340 31.90 -40.35 -11.54
C PRO A 340 33.02 -41.26 -11.01
N ASN A 341 34.26 -40.80 -11.14
CA ASN A 341 35.44 -41.44 -10.58
C ASN A 341 35.69 -40.92 -9.16
N VAL A 342 36.00 -41.81 -8.22
CA VAL A 342 36.22 -41.43 -6.83
C VAL A 342 37.70 -41.08 -6.66
N LEU A 343 37.99 -39.84 -6.27
CA LEU A 343 39.36 -39.37 -6.01
C LEU A 343 39.81 -39.61 -4.56
N GLY A 344 38.89 -40.10 -3.71
CA GLY A 344 39.13 -40.45 -2.32
C GLY A 344 38.70 -39.37 -1.31
N LEU A 345 38.97 -39.65 -0.03
CA LEU A 345 38.68 -38.73 1.07
C LEU A 345 39.53 -37.45 1.01
N ARG A 346 38.94 -36.37 1.50
CA ARG A 346 39.61 -35.07 1.74
C ARG A 346 39.44 -34.68 3.21
N PRO A 347 40.07 -35.40 4.16
CA PRO A 347 39.97 -35.04 5.56
C PRO A 347 40.67 -33.71 5.83
N GLU A 348 40.12 -32.95 6.78
CA GLU A 348 40.77 -31.73 7.26
C GLU A 348 41.87 -32.04 8.29
N ARG A 349 41.82 -33.23 8.90
CA ARG A 349 42.64 -33.61 10.05
C ARG A 349 43.13 -35.05 9.95
N PHE A 350 44.30 -35.30 10.55
CA PHE A 350 44.94 -36.60 10.54
C PHE A 350 45.54 -36.93 11.91
N ARG A 351 45.44 -38.21 12.32
CA ARG A 351 46.19 -38.79 13.45
C ARG A 351 46.83 -40.08 12.95
N ASP A 352 48.14 -40.22 13.14
CA ASP A 352 48.93 -41.36 12.62
C ASP A 352 48.73 -41.63 11.12
N ASN A 353 48.65 -40.56 10.32
CA ASN A 353 48.39 -40.62 8.87
C ASN A 353 47.04 -41.24 8.48
N LYS A 354 46.08 -41.34 9.42
CA LYS A 354 44.69 -41.75 9.17
C LYS A 354 43.77 -40.53 9.20
N PRO A 355 42.74 -40.47 8.31
CA PRO A 355 41.69 -39.46 8.36
C PRO A 355 41.01 -39.44 9.73
N LEU A 356 41.04 -38.31 10.43
CA LEU A 356 40.46 -38.15 11.76
C LEU A 356 39.19 -37.28 11.71
N TYR A 357 38.14 -37.74 12.37
CA TYR A 357 36.86 -37.04 12.45
C TYR A 357 36.33 -37.02 13.88
N GLY A 358 35.99 -35.82 14.35
CA GLY A 358 35.26 -35.59 15.60
C GLY A 358 33.74 -35.56 15.43
N LYS A 359 33.02 -35.50 16.54
CA LYS A 359 31.57 -35.26 16.51
C LYS A 359 31.26 -33.87 15.94
N GLY A 360 30.36 -33.81 14.96
CA GLY A 360 29.98 -32.57 14.26
C GLY A 360 30.94 -32.14 13.15
N THR A 361 31.99 -32.90 12.86
CA THR A 361 32.92 -32.58 11.78
C THR A 361 32.38 -32.97 10.40
N ASN A 362 32.94 -32.35 9.36
CA ASN A 362 32.54 -32.60 7.99
C ASN A 362 33.42 -33.68 7.35
N LEU A 363 32.80 -34.79 6.97
CA LEU A 363 33.39 -35.79 6.11
C LEU A 363 33.25 -35.36 4.66
N MET A 364 34.36 -35.38 3.91
CA MET A 364 34.40 -34.91 2.54
C MET A 364 35.03 -35.96 1.61
N ILE A 365 34.35 -36.25 0.50
CA ILE A 365 34.84 -37.12 -0.57
C ILE A 365 34.92 -36.29 -1.85
N ALA A 366 36.07 -36.39 -2.52
CA ALA A 366 36.28 -35.78 -3.82
C ALA A 366 35.94 -36.77 -4.94
N PHE A 367 35.27 -36.26 -5.97
CA PHE A 367 34.89 -36.97 -7.17
C PHE A 367 35.41 -36.23 -8.39
N GLU A 368 35.80 -36.98 -9.41
CA GLU A 368 36.04 -36.48 -10.75
C GLU A 368 34.91 -36.97 -11.64
N ASP A 369 34.17 -36.05 -12.24
CA ASP A 369 33.06 -36.40 -13.12
C ASP A 369 33.41 -36.03 -14.56
N LYS A 370 33.39 -37.03 -15.45
CA LYS A 370 33.82 -36.90 -16.84
C LYS A 370 32.76 -37.42 -17.79
N ASP A 371 32.56 -36.71 -18.90
CA ASP A 371 31.69 -37.15 -19.99
C ASP A 371 32.34 -38.25 -20.84
N ASP A 372 31.63 -38.73 -21.86
CA ASP A 372 32.10 -39.79 -22.77
C ASP A 372 33.37 -39.42 -23.56
N THR A 373 33.72 -38.13 -23.60
CA THR A 373 34.92 -37.61 -24.29
C THR A 373 36.10 -37.35 -23.35
N GLY A 374 35.90 -37.53 -22.04
CA GLY A 374 36.88 -37.16 -21.01
C GLY A 374 36.90 -35.67 -20.66
N ALA A 375 35.93 -34.89 -21.15
CA ALA A 375 35.70 -33.53 -20.68
C ALA A 375 34.90 -33.56 -19.37
N GLN A 376 34.59 -32.39 -18.79
CA GLN A 376 33.81 -32.32 -17.56
C GLN A 376 32.38 -32.84 -17.79
N GLY A 377 31.92 -33.78 -16.97
CA GLY A 377 30.56 -34.35 -17.00
C GLY A 377 29.48 -33.46 -16.39
N ILE A 378 28.27 -34.00 -16.22
CA ILE A 378 27.10 -33.26 -15.70
C ILE A 378 27.24 -32.85 -14.22
N GLY A 379 28.00 -33.61 -13.43
CA GLY A 379 28.33 -33.32 -12.03
C GLY A 379 27.32 -33.83 -11.00
N PHE A 380 27.32 -33.18 -9.82
CA PHE A 380 26.61 -33.61 -8.61
C PHE A 380 25.65 -32.54 -8.03
N GLY A 381 25.06 -31.68 -8.87
CA GLY A 381 24.11 -30.65 -8.44
C GLY A 381 22.90 -31.21 -7.67
N LEU A 382 22.45 -32.43 -7.99
CA LEU A 382 21.39 -33.15 -7.28
C LEU A 382 21.91 -33.91 -6.04
N ARG A 383 23.18 -33.78 -5.66
CA ARG A 383 23.76 -34.33 -4.42
C ARG A 383 23.54 -35.84 -4.30
N ARG A 384 23.74 -36.58 -5.39
CA ARG A 384 23.52 -38.04 -5.48
C ARG A 384 24.74 -38.84 -5.05
N ALA A 385 25.41 -38.40 -3.98
CA ALA A 385 26.47 -39.16 -3.33
C ALA A 385 25.94 -39.79 -2.05
N TYR A 386 26.20 -41.09 -1.85
CA TYR A 386 25.64 -41.88 -0.76
C TYR A 386 26.71 -42.70 -0.02
N LEU A 387 26.69 -42.64 1.30
CA LEU A 387 27.59 -43.39 2.18
C LEU A 387 26.83 -44.37 3.07
N ASP A 388 27.46 -45.50 3.34
CA ASP A 388 27.17 -46.35 4.48
C ASP A 388 27.92 -45.85 5.70
N LEU A 389 27.20 -45.24 6.63
CA LEU A 389 27.72 -44.77 7.91
C LEU A 389 27.19 -45.62 9.07
N SER A 390 26.67 -46.82 8.80
CA SER A 390 26.10 -47.69 9.83
C SER A 390 27.12 -48.18 10.86
N ALA A 391 28.40 -48.26 10.49
CA ALA A 391 29.50 -48.54 11.43
C ALA A 391 29.61 -47.47 12.54
N LEU A 392 29.19 -46.24 12.26
CA LEU A 392 29.11 -45.14 13.22
C LEU A 392 27.71 -45.01 13.87
N GLY A 393 26.85 -46.02 13.72
CA GLY A 393 25.46 -45.96 14.22
C GLY A 393 24.53 -45.01 13.47
N LEU A 394 24.92 -44.54 12.28
CA LEU A 394 24.10 -43.72 11.38
C LEU A 394 23.40 -44.59 10.31
N GLY A 395 22.78 -44.00 9.29
CA GLY A 395 22.13 -44.75 8.21
C GLY A 395 23.12 -45.47 7.28
N SER A 396 22.64 -46.50 6.60
CA SER A 396 23.41 -47.26 5.60
C SER A 396 23.37 -46.67 4.18
N LEU A 397 22.62 -45.59 3.99
CA LEU A 397 22.45 -44.87 2.72
C LEU A 397 22.31 -43.35 2.96
N GLU A 398 23.28 -42.78 3.66
CA GLU A 398 23.31 -41.35 3.99
C GLU A 398 23.71 -40.51 2.78
N ARG A 399 22.82 -39.60 2.38
CA ARG A 399 23.04 -38.72 1.24
C ARG A 399 23.90 -37.52 1.63
N ALA A 400 24.79 -37.08 0.73
CA ALA A 400 25.57 -35.87 0.92
C ALA A 400 24.65 -34.66 1.15
N GLN A 401 24.98 -33.84 2.14
CA GLN A 401 24.24 -32.62 2.44
C GLN A 401 24.48 -31.55 1.38
N TYR A 402 25.71 -31.53 0.84
CA TYR A 402 26.16 -30.55 -0.13
C TYR A 402 27.22 -31.16 -1.06
N CYS A 403 27.22 -30.77 -2.33
CA CYS A 403 28.26 -31.09 -3.29
C CYS A 403 28.58 -29.81 -4.08
N ALA A 404 29.86 -29.52 -4.27
CA ALA A 404 30.29 -28.36 -5.06
C ALA A 404 31.55 -28.63 -5.86
N GLN A 405 31.62 -28.01 -7.03
CA GLN A 405 32.80 -28.08 -7.85
C GLN A 405 33.88 -27.11 -7.35
N ARG A 406 35.10 -27.61 -7.11
CA ARG A 406 36.28 -26.83 -6.72
C ARG A 406 37.49 -27.34 -7.51
N ALA A 407 38.19 -26.46 -8.23
CA ALA A 407 39.39 -26.80 -8.99
C ALA A 407 39.26 -28.01 -9.95
N GLY A 408 38.06 -28.23 -10.51
CA GLY A 408 37.79 -29.34 -11.44
C GLY A 408 37.34 -30.65 -10.79
N GLU A 409 37.36 -30.77 -9.47
CA GLU A 409 36.78 -31.89 -8.71
C GLU A 409 35.46 -31.48 -8.04
N TRP A 410 34.58 -32.45 -7.78
CA TRP A 410 33.37 -32.29 -6.99
C TRP A 410 33.63 -32.74 -5.56
N LEU A 411 33.43 -31.84 -4.60
CA LEU A 411 33.59 -32.12 -3.18
C LEU A 411 32.20 -32.28 -2.56
N CYS A 412 31.85 -33.50 -2.16
CA CYS A 412 30.61 -33.79 -1.44
C CYS A 412 30.86 -33.93 0.06
N ILE A 413 29.93 -33.40 0.87
CA ILE A 413 30.09 -33.22 2.32
C ILE A 413 28.96 -33.91 3.09
N TRP A 414 29.32 -34.58 4.18
CA TRP A 414 28.44 -35.16 5.19
C TRP A 414 28.86 -34.70 6.59
N SER A 415 27.96 -34.12 7.38
CA SER A 415 28.23 -33.87 8.80
C SER A 415 28.10 -35.16 9.61
N ILE A 416 29.16 -35.51 10.34
CA ILE A 416 29.25 -36.74 11.13
C ILE A 416 28.75 -36.46 12.55
N ASN A 417 27.54 -36.89 12.88
CA ASN A 417 26.97 -36.80 14.24
C ASN A 417 26.51 -38.15 14.81
N PRO A 418 27.44 -39.09 15.09
CA PRO A 418 27.12 -40.38 15.70
C PRO A 418 26.45 -40.25 17.08
N PRO A 419 25.69 -41.28 17.51
CA PRO A 419 25.22 -41.41 18.89
C PRO A 419 26.38 -41.41 19.92
N ASP A 420 26.13 -40.88 21.13
CA ASP A 420 27.16 -40.72 22.19
C ASP A 420 27.80 -42.03 22.67
N ASN A 421 27.17 -43.18 22.39
CA ASN A 421 27.66 -44.51 22.79
C ASN A 421 28.66 -45.13 21.81
N ILE A 422 28.97 -44.47 20.69
CA ILE A 422 30.00 -44.91 19.75
C ILE A 422 31.36 -44.57 20.36
N ALA A 423 32.20 -45.58 20.60
CA ALA A 423 33.51 -45.37 21.20
C ALA A 423 34.51 -44.77 20.20
N GLU A 424 35.54 -44.09 20.69
CA GLU A 424 36.71 -43.76 19.87
C GLU A 424 37.31 -45.04 19.26
N GLY A 425 37.66 -44.98 17.97
CA GLY A 425 38.27 -46.12 17.28
C GLY A 425 38.25 -46.01 15.77
N GLU A 426 38.73 -47.07 15.12
CA GLU A 426 38.76 -47.19 13.67
C GLU A 426 37.45 -47.75 13.14
N TYR A 427 36.85 -47.05 12.17
CA TYR A 427 35.60 -47.42 11.53
C TYR A 427 35.77 -47.52 10.03
N GLN A 428 35.03 -48.44 9.43
CA GLN A 428 34.94 -48.58 7.97
C GLN A 428 33.64 -47.95 7.49
N ILE A 429 33.76 -46.97 6.61
CA ILE A 429 32.63 -46.37 5.90
C ILE A 429 32.69 -46.81 4.45
N THR A 430 31.54 -46.99 3.80
CA THR A 430 31.51 -47.48 2.41
C THR A 430 30.73 -46.55 1.52
N LEU A 431 31.38 -46.03 0.47
CA LEU A 431 30.71 -45.31 -0.60
C LEU A 431 29.85 -46.30 -1.41
N LYS A 432 28.54 -46.08 -1.39
CA LYS A 432 27.58 -47.00 -1.99
C LYS A 432 27.57 -46.86 -3.51
N LYS A 433 27.30 -47.97 -4.20
CA LYS A 433 27.14 -48.01 -5.67
C LYS A 433 25.96 -47.16 -6.16
N ALA A 434 25.02 -46.82 -5.28
CA ALA A 434 23.96 -45.87 -5.56
C ALA A 434 24.47 -44.43 -5.81
N THR A 435 25.73 -44.13 -5.47
CA THR A 435 26.37 -42.86 -5.81
C THR A 435 26.44 -42.70 -7.32
N ALA A 436 25.89 -41.61 -7.81
CA ALA A 436 25.80 -41.30 -9.22
C ALA A 436 25.92 -39.80 -9.46
N ASP A 437 26.27 -39.44 -10.69
CA ASP A 437 26.12 -38.08 -11.19
C ASP A 437 24.62 -37.70 -11.32
N ASP A 438 24.36 -36.51 -11.84
CA ASP A 438 23.01 -36.01 -12.04
C ASP A 438 22.23 -36.72 -13.17
N LEU A 439 22.92 -37.48 -14.03
CA LEU A 439 22.35 -38.32 -15.10
C LEU A 439 22.19 -39.80 -14.71
N GLU A 440 22.41 -40.13 -13.44
CA GLU A 440 22.28 -41.50 -12.91
C GLU A 440 23.33 -42.46 -13.47
N ASN A 441 24.49 -41.95 -13.87
CA ASN A 441 25.68 -42.77 -14.11
C ASN A 441 26.32 -43.08 -12.76
N THR A 442 26.28 -44.35 -12.36
CA THR A 442 26.79 -44.78 -11.05
C THR A 442 28.30 -45.00 -11.06
N ILE A 443 28.95 -44.83 -9.90
CA ILE A 443 30.34 -45.26 -9.70
C ILE A 443 30.55 -46.73 -10.09
N SER A 444 31.77 -47.08 -10.51
CA SER A 444 32.09 -48.42 -11.05
C SER A 444 32.04 -49.53 -9.98
N ALA A 445 32.47 -49.24 -8.76
CA ALA A 445 32.49 -50.14 -7.62
C ALA A 445 32.25 -49.38 -6.31
N GLU A 446 31.82 -50.08 -5.27
CA GLU A 446 31.82 -49.53 -3.91
C GLU A 446 33.26 -49.38 -3.42
N GLU A 447 33.53 -48.31 -2.68
CA GLU A 447 34.84 -48.05 -2.10
C GLU A 447 34.71 -47.93 -0.58
N THR A 448 35.56 -48.65 0.15
CA THR A 448 35.56 -48.63 1.61
C THR A 448 36.74 -47.80 2.10
N PHE A 449 36.47 -46.85 2.99
CA PHE A 449 37.47 -46.02 3.62
C PHE A 449 37.57 -46.35 5.11
N THR A 450 38.80 -46.44 5.60
CA THR A 450 39.08 -46.52 7.04
C THR A 450 39.28 -45.12 7.58
N ILE A 451 38.48 -44.76 8.58
CA ILE A 451 38.56 -43.48 9.28
C ILE A 451 38.79 -43.72 10.77
N LEU A 452 39.45 -42.78 11.43
CA LEU A 452 39.51 -42.73 12.89
C LEU A 452 38.42 -41.77 13.37
N TYR A 453 37.51 -42.27 14.20
CA TYR A 453 36.49 -41.46 14.84
C TYR A 453 36.85 -41.28 16.31
N ASP A 454 36.80 -40.04 16.77
CA ASP A 454 37.08 -39.68 18.15
C ASP A 454 35.96 -38.77 18.66
N ASN A 455 35.25 -39.20 19.69
CA ASN A 455 34.23 -38.40 20.36
C ASN A 455 34.64 -37.95 21.77
N THR A 456 35.88 -38.21 22.15
CA THR A 456 36.44 -37.84 23.45
C THR A 456 36.96 -36.41 23.36
N GLY A 457 36.10 -35.45 23.67
CA GLY A 457 36.53 -34.05 23.72
C GLY A 457 37.51 -33.75 24.85
N PRO A 458 38.13 -32.55 24.82
CA PRO A 458 38.96 -32.07 25.91
C PRO A 458 38.24 -32.13 27.26
N GLU A 459 39.00 -32.21 28.36
CA GLU A 459 38.40 -32.08 29.68
C GLU A 459 37.73 -30.70 29.83
N LYS A 460 36.59 -30.67 30.53
CA LYS A 460 35.80 -29.44 30.69
C LYS A 460 36.70 -28.32 31.23
N PRO A 461 36.89 -27.22 30.49
CA PRO A 461 37.80 -26.17 30.90
C PRO A 461 37.32 -25.49 32.19
N GLU A 462 38.25 -25.19 33.08
CA GLU A 462 38.00 -24.55 34.38
C GLU A 462 38.74 -23.22 34.46
N ILE A 463 38.01 -22.15 34.76
CA ILE A 463 38.59 -20.81 34.89
C ILE A 463 39.26 -20.72 36.27
N THR A 464 40.59 -20.74 36.31
CA THR A 464 41.38 -20.70 37.56
C THR A 464 41.53 -19.29 38.10
N SER A 465 41.63 -18.30 37.21
CA SER A 465 41.80 -16.91 37.60
C SER A 465 41.12 -15.95 36.63
N THR A 466 40.59 -14.84 37.17
CA THR A 466 40.06 -13.72 36.42
C THR A 466 40.52 -12.44 37.11
N SER A 467 41.19 -11.56 36.39
CA SER A 467 41.67 -10.29 36.94
C SER A 467 41.50 -9.14 35.95
N VAL A 468 41.21 -7.96 36.50
CA VAL A 468 41.15 -6.72 35.72
C VAL A 468 42.48 -5.99 35.90
N LEU A 469 43.22 -5.85 34.80
CA LEU A 469 44.44 -5.05 34.70
C LEU A 469 44.03 -3.63 34.28
N SER A 470 43.91 -2.74 35.25
CA SER A 470 43.72 -1.31 35.02
C SER A 470 45.02 -0.55 35.30
N GLN A 471 45.30 0.48 34.49
CA GLN A 471 46.40 1.42 34.75
C GLN A 471 46.09 2.32 35.96
N ASP A 472 44.81 2.52 36.24
CA ASP A 472 44.32 3.26 37.40
C ASP A 472 44.06 2.31 38.58
N LYS A 473 44.09 2.82 39.81
CA LYS A 473 43.82 2.02 41.04
C LYS A 473 42.41 1.40 41.11
N ILE A 474 41.59 1.57 40.07
CA ILE A 474 40.23 1.06 39.94
C ILE A 474 40.30 -0.39 39.47
N ARG A 475 39.97 -1.34 40.36
CA ARG A 475 39.96 -2.78 40.07
C ARG A 475 38.66 -3.27 39.40
N GLN A 476 37.94 -2.40 38.71
CA GLN A 476 36.68 -2.73 38.05
C GLN A 476 36.85 -2.71 36.53
N ALA A 477 36.15 -3.61 35.84
CA ALA A 477 36.20 -3.71 34.40
C ALA A 477 35.46 -2.51 33.79
N ILE A 478 36.20 -1.58 33.22
CA ILE A 478 35.70 -0.39 32.51
C ILE A 478 36.34 -0.34 31.13
N LYS A 479 35.75 0.41 30.20
CA LYS A 479 36.35 0.66 28.88
C LYS A 479 37.80 1.16 29.04
N GLY A 480 38.71 0.56 28.28
CA GLY A 480 40.14 0.82 28.33
C GLY A 480 40.94 -0.10 29.26
N SER A 481 40.30 -0.75 30.24
CA SER A 481 40.95 -1.78 31.08
C SER A 481 41.24 -3.04 30.28
N SER A 482 42.22 -3.84 30.71
CA SER A 482 42.47 -5.17 30.15
C SER A 482 41.98 -6.26 31.08
N LEU A 483 41.28 -7.26 30.55
CA LEU A 483 40.90 -8.46 31.29
C LEU A 483 41.98 -9.51 31.07
N ARG A 484 42.40 -10.16 32.16
CA ARG A 484 43.25 -11.35 32.13
C ARG A 484 42.46 -12.54 32.67
N PHE A 485 42.38 -13.58 31.85
CA PHE A 485 41.78 -14.86 32.20
C PHE A 485 42.83 -15.95 32.17
N THR A 486 42.78 -16.82 33.16
CA THR A 486 43.58 -18.04 33.21
C THR A 486 42.62 -19.22 33.25
N VAL A 487 42.72 -20.12 32.28
CA VAL A 487 41.82 -21.27 32.13
C VAL A 487 42.65 -22.52 31.96
N LYS A 488 42.36 -23.55 32.77
CA LYS A 488 43.01 -24.85 32.69
C LYS A 488 42.11 -25.86 31.97
N SER A 489 42.72 -26.74 31.19
CA SER A 489 42.07 -27.88 30.53
C SER A 489 43.14 -28.91 30.17
N SER A 490 42.75 -30.12 29.76
CA SER A 490 43.65 -31.16 29.27
C SER A 490 43.09 -31.76 27.98
N ASN A 491 43.91 -32.53 27.26
CA ASN A 491 43.54 -33.22 26.01
C ASN A 491 43.00 -32.29 24.90
N PHE A 492 43.60 -31.12 24.72
CA PHE A 492 43.29 -30.20 23.62
C PHE A 492 44.52 -29.87 22.77
N GLU A 493 44.28 -29.52 21.51
CA GLU A 493 45.29 -29.06 20.56
C GLU A 493 45.26 -27.54 20.39
N THR A 494 44.06 -26.96 20.32
CA THR A 494 43.86 -25.51 20.17
C THR A 494 42.93 -24.96 21.25
N ALA A 495 43.17 -23.72 21.66
CA ALA A 495 42.33 -23.01 22.61
C ALA A 495 42.08 -21.59 22.09
N ILE A 496 40.82 -21.15 22.09
CA ILE A 496 40.42 -19.81 21.67
C ILE A 496 39.43 -19.21 22.66
N ALA A 497 39.34 -17.89 22.69
CA ALA A 497 38.34 -17.16 23.45
C ALA A 497 37.58 -16.18 22.56
N ASN A 498 36.29 -16.03 22.82
CA ASN A 498 35.44 -15.06 22.15
C ASN A 498 35.28 -13.80 23.02
N PHE A 499 35.91 -12.71 22.60
CA PHE A 499 35.84 -11.41 23.27
C PHE A 499 34.97 -10.38 22.53
N SER A 500 34.11 -10.80 21.59
CA SER A 500 33.17 -9.90 20.90
C SER A 500 32.31 -9.10 21.89
N ASP A 501 31.98 -9.75 23.01
CA ASP A 501 31.24 -9.22 24.15
C ASP A 501 31.98 -8.14 24.95
N ILE A 502 33.16 -7.69 24.53
CA ILE A 502 33.82 -6.47 25.03
C ILE A 502 34.46 -5.65 23.90
N GLY A 503 34.17 -5.98 22.64
CA GLY A 503 34.75 -5.35 21.45
C GLY A 503 36.12 -5.89 21.04
N GLY A 504 36.49 -7.09 21.51
CA GLY A 504 37.72 -7.81 21.11
C GLY A 504 37.49 -8.80 19.95
N ASP A 505 38.50 -9.65 19.72
CA ASP A 505 38.49 -10.69 18.67
C ASP A 505 37.55 -11.86 19.04
N GLU A 506 36.86 -12.41 18.05
CA GLU A 506 35.98 -13.59 18.17
C GLU A 506 36.76 -14.91 18.31
N ARG A 507 38.03 -14.95 17.87
CA ARG A 507 38.88 -16.14 17.93
C ARG A 507 40.26 -15.82 18.51
N ALA A 508 40.29 -15.12 19.63
CA ALA A 508 41.53 -14.74 20.30
C ALA A 508 42.32 -15.96 20.79
N GLN A 509 43.57 -16.08 20.35
CA GLN A 509 44.51 -17.09 20.83
C GLN A 509 45.06 -16.70 22.22
N PRO A 510 45.38 -17.68 23.08
CA PRO A 510 46.02 -17.41 24.37
C PRO A 510 47.39 -16.76 24.17
N SER A 511 47.74 -15.85 25.06
CA SER A 511 49.06 -15.20 25.09
C SER A 511 50.16 -16.18 25.53
N VAL A 512 49.85 -17.08 26.45
CA VAL A 512 50.75 -18.14 26.95
C VAL A 512 49.89 -19.37 27.29
N CYS A 513 50.36 -20.58 26.97
CA CYS A 513 49.85 -21.83 27.54
C CYS A 513 51.03 -22.61 28.11
N ALA A 514 50.96 -22.99 29.39
CA ALA A 514 52.02 -23.73 30.10
C ALA A 514 51.53 -25.10 30.56
N ASP A 515 52.35 -26.14 30.40
CA ASP A 515 52.06 -27.49 30.91
C ASP A 515 52.21 -27.54 32.45
N LEU A 516 51.28 -28.23 33.11
CA LEU A 516 51.29 -28.54 34.54
C LEU A 516 51.78 -29.99 34.77
N GLU A 517 52.22 -30.31 36.00
CA GLU A 517 52.83 -31.62 36.34
C GLU A 517 51.89 -32.83 36.13
N ASN A 518 50.58 -32.60 36.05
CA ASN A 518 49.53 -33.62 35.84
C ASN A 518 49.09 -33.80 34.38
N GLY A 519 49.71 -33.09 33.42
CA GLY A 519 49.30 -33.13 32.00
C GLY A 519 48.14 -32.20 31.64
N GLU A 520 47.62 -31.41 32.59
CA GLU A 520 46.78 -30.26 32.29
C GLU A 520 47.65 -29.13 31.71
N LYS A 521 47.06 -28.27 30.89
CA LYS A 521 47.68 -27.02 30.43
C LYS A 521 46.89 -25.84 30.99
N GLU A 522 47.61 -24.81 31.42
CA GLU A 522 47.03 -23.55 31.87
C GLU A 522 47.28 -22.47 30.81
N CYS A 523 46.22 -21.94 30.23
CA CYS A 523 46.26 -20.92 29.17
C CYS A 523 45.81 -19.55 29.70
N GLU A 524 46.54 -18.50 29.32
CA GLU A 524 46.26 -17.12 29.68
C GLU A 524 45.80 -16.31 28.46
N TRP A 525 44.68 -15.61 28.57
CA TRP A 525 44.25 -14.59 27.61
C TRP A 525 44.27 -13.21 28.24
N THR A 526 44.78 -12.22 27.50
CA THR A 526 44.68 -10.80 27.89
C THR A 526 44.02 -10.02 26.76
N GLN A 527 42.88 -9.35 27.06
CA GLN A 527 42.14 -8.57 26.07
C GLN A 527 41.68 -7.22 26.65
N ARG A 528 41.82 -6.15 25.87
CA ARG A 528 41.34 -4.81 26.25
C ARG A 528 39.84 -4.67 26.00
N ILE A 529 39.14 -4.02 26.93
CA ILE A 529 37.71 -3.68 26.82
C ILE A 529 37.58 -2.43 25.96
N GLU A 530 36.95 -2.55 24.80
CA GLU A 530 36.73 -1.43 23.86
C GLU A 530 35.31 -0.84 24.00
N LEU A 531 34.37 -1.60 24.56
CA LEU A 531 32.97 -1.20 24.73
C LEU A 531 32.71 -0.63 26.12
N SER A 532 31.88 0.42 26.20
CA SER A 532 31.52 1.03 27.48
C SER A 532 30.31 0.40 28.14
N GLY A 533 30.41 0.23 29.46
CA GLY A 533 29.38 -0.34 30.31
C GLY A 533 28.28 0.66 30.71
N PRO A 534 27.34 0.22 31.57
CA PRO A 534 27.33 -1.05 32.26
C PRO A 534 26.67 -2.17 31.46
N PHE A 535 27.37 -3.29 31.35
CA PHE A 535 26.81 -4.52 30.83
C PHE A 535 27.49 -5.74 31.43
N LEU A 536 26.75 -6.84 31.50
CA LEU A 536 27.32 -8.16 31.75
C LEU A 536 27.87 -8.73 30.44
N ALA A 537 29.19 -8.91 30.35
CA ALA A 537 29.87 -9.56 29.24
C ALA A 537 29.96 -11.07 29.50
N ASN A 538 29.61 -11.90 28.52
CA ASN A 538 29.85 -13.34 28.58
C ASN A 538 31.03 -13.70 27.67
N ILE A 539 32.16 -14.09 28.27
CA ILE A 539 33.36 -14.49 27.55
C ILE A 539 33.39 -16.01 27.49
N GLU A 540 33.26 -16.57 26.29
CA GLU A 540 33.35 -18.02 26.07
C GLU A 540 34.78 -18.42 25.71
N PHE A 541 35.27 -19.47 26.37
CA PHE A 541 36.54 -20.12 26.10
C PHE A 541 36.27 -21.49 25.50
N ILE A 542 36.81 -21.75 24.31
CA ILE A 542 36.58 -22.96 23.53
C ILE A 542 37.92 -23.67 23.36
N PHE A 543 37.99 -24.90 23.85
CA PHE A 543 39.12 -25.79 23.69
C PHE A 543 38.73 -26.88 22.70
N GLU A 544 39.60 -27.14 21.75
CA GLU A 544 39.36 -28.08 20.66
C GLU A 544 40.54 -29.06 20.57
N ASP A 545 40.25 -30.35 20.58
CA ASP A 545 41.25 -31.40 20.37
C ASP A 545 41.67 -31.48 18.89
N ASP A 546 42.56 -32.44 18.58
CA ASP A 546 42.99 -32.71 17.23
C ASP A 546 41.87 -33.34 16.37
N ALA A 547 40.82 -33.92 16.95
CA ALA A 547 39.66 -34.44 16.21
C ALA A 547 38.59 -33.38 15.89
N GLY A 548 38.60 -32.24 16.58
CA GLY A 548 37.65 -31.15 16.43
C GLY A 548 36.53 -31.18 17.47
N ASN A 549 36.60 -32.07 18.46
CA ASN A 549 35.68 -32.09 19.57
C ASN A 549 35.95 -30.87 20.46
N ARG A 550 34.88 -30.27 20.97
CA ARG A 550 34.96 -29.01 21.70
C ARG A 550 34.50 -29.19 23.13
N ALA A 551 35.24 -28.57 24.05
CA ALA A 551 34.79 -28.29 25.40
C ALA A 551 34.84 -26.78 25.62
N SER A 552 33.79 -26.22 26.24
CA SER A 552 33.77 -24.79 26.53
C SER A 552 33.39 -24.50 27.98
N THR A 553 33.80 -23.31 28.41
CA THR A 553 33.44 -22.70 29.67
C THR A 553 33.27 -21.21 29.44
N SER A 554 32.56 -20.51 30.31
CA SER A 554 32.31 -19.09 30.14
C SER A 554 32.48 -18.32 31.44
N ALA A 555 33.07 -17.13 31.36
CA ALA A 555 33.10 -16.17 32.45
C ALA A 555 32.14 -15.03 32.18
N GLN A 556 31.40 -14.63 33.22
CA GLN A 556 30.59 -13.42 33.19
C GLN A 556 31.35 -12.28 33.89
N ILE A 557 31.49 -11.14 33.21
CA ILE A 557 32.16 -9.95 33.74
C ILE A 557 31.20 -8.77 33.71
N ASN A 558 31.01 -8.14 34.86
CA ASN A 558 30.35 -6.84 34.91
C ASN A 558 31.33 -5.78 34.38
N VAL A 559 31.09 -5.30 33.17
CA VAL A 559 31.71 -4.09 32.66
C VAL A 559 30.89 -2.92 33.19
N TYR A 560 31.51 -1.98 33.87
CA TYR A 560 30.87 -0.79 34.43
C TYR A 560 30.99 0.40 33.47
N GLY A 561 30.02 1.30 33.51
CA GLY A 561 30.08 2.56 32.78
C GLY A 561 30.99 3.56 33.49
N LEU A 562 31.58 4.48 32.73
CA LEU A 562 32.33 5.62 33.28
C LEU A 562 31.38 6.80 33.53
N GLU A 563 31.44 7.37 34.73
CA GLU A 563 30.73 8.60 35.04
C GLU A 563 31.30 9.75 34.18
N GLY A 564 30.43 10.41 33.40
CA GLY A 564 30.84 11.51 32.50
C GLY A 564 31.39 11.09 31.13
N GLU A 565 31.20 9.84 30.69
CA GLU A 565 31.59 9.46 29.32
C GLU A 565 30.67 10.11 28.27
N GLU A 566 31.17 11.16 27.62
CA GLU A 566 30.44 11.93 26.60
C GLU A 566 30.16 11.13 25.31
N ARG A 567 30.75 9.94 25.13
CA ARG A 567 30.70 9.15 23.88
C ARG A 567 30.42 7.66 24.11
N ALA A 568 29.41 7.34 24.93
CA ALA A 568 28.92 5.96 25.01
C ALA A 568 28.34 5.53 23.65
N SER A 569 28.84 4.44 23.05
CA SER A 569 28.35 3.89 21.77
C SER A 569 27.46 2.68 22.03
N LEU A 570 26.21 2.94 22.39
CA LEU A 570 25.19 1.93 22.71
C LEU A 570 24.29 1.60 21.50
N TRP A 571 24.19 2.50 20.54
CA TRP A 571 23.36 2.38 19.34
C TRP A 571 24.17 2.49 18.05
N LYS A 572 23.87 1.61 17.10
CA LYS A 572 24.20 1.76 15.67
C LYS A 572 22.95 2.22 14.94
N THR A 573 23.12 3.06 13.92
CA THR A 573 21.99 3.63 13.19
C THR A 573 22.12 3.43 11.70
N GLU A 574 20.98 3.17 11.07
CA GLU A 574 20.80 3.16 9.61
C GLU A 574 19.64 4.09 9.28
N THR A 575 19.82 4.97 8.31
CA THR A 575 18.82 5.99 7.96
C THR A 575 18.23 5.71 6.57
N GLU A 576 16.92 5.78 6.45
CA GLU A 576 16.20 5.69 5.18
C GLU A 576 15.28 6.91 5.00
N CYS A 577 15.50 7.69 3.95
CA CYS A 577 14.79 8.95 3.72
C CYS A 577 13.84 8.89 2.51
N SER A 578 12.71 9.60 2.62
CA SER A 578 11.72 9.79 1.57
C SER A 578 11.25 11.26 1.52
N PRO A 579 11.09 11.86 0.33
CA PRO A 579 11.44 11.29 -0.98
C PRO A 579 12.96 11.27 -1.20
N LYS A 580 13.44 10.38 -2.08
CA LYS A 580 14.87 10.32 -2.47
C LYS A 580 15.32 11.50 -3.33
N ALA A 581 14.36 12.14 -4.01
CA ALA A 581 14.60 13.37 -4.76
C ALA A 581 13.39 14.29 -4.72
N ILE A 582 13.65 15.60 -4.70
CA ILE A 582 12.67 16.68 -4.63
C ILE A 582 12.67 17.43 -5.96
N ASP A 583 11.51 17.80 -6.47
CA ASP A 583 11.41 18.60 -7.67
C ASP A 583 11.68 20.08 -7.36
N ARG A 584 12.56 20.71 -8.15
CA ARG A 584 12.98 22.11 -7.96
C ARG A 584 11.85 23.11 -8.16
N GLY A 585 10.94 22.85 -9.11
CA GLY A 585 9.82 23.73 -9.40
C GLY A 585 8.79 23.74 -8.27
N TYR A 586 8.59 22.60 -7.60
CA TYR A 586 7.74 22.56 -6.41
C TYR A 586 8.45 23.11 -5.16
N ALA A 587 9.74 22.80 -5.00
CA ALA A 587 10.53 23.30 -3.89
C ALA A 587 10.64 24.83 -3.87
N SER A 588 10.45 25.51 -4.99
CA SER A 588 10.44 26.98 -5.06
C SER A 588 9.12 27.63 -4.65
N VAL A 589 8.00 26.89 -4.69
CA VAL A 589 6.66 27.44 -4.45
C VAL A 589 6.07 26.99 -3.13
N ILE A 590 6.31 25.74 -2.72
CA ILE A 590 5.73 25.15 -1.52
C ILE A 590 6.79 24.45 -0.64
N PRO A 591 6.65 24.49 0.71
CA PRO A 591 7.55 23.80 1.61
C PRO A 591 7.55 22.29 1.33
N GLN A 592 8.73 21.71 1.14
CA GLN A 592 8.88 20.27 0.92
C GLN A 592 9.23 19.58 2.23
N TYR A 593 8.76 18.36 2.43
CA TYR A 593 9.07 17.57 3.62
C TYR A 593 9.97 16.40 3.25
N ILE A 594 11.03 16.19 4.02
CA ILE A 594 11.86 15.00 3.97
C ILE A 594 11.65 14.24 5.27
N SER A 595 11.16 13.01 5.17
CA SER A 595 10.96 12.13 6.29
C SER A 595 12.03 11.04 6.27
N CYS A 596 12.87 11.00 7.30
CA CYS A 596 13.96 10.05 7.46
C CYS A 596 13.69 9.12 8.64
N ARG A 597 13.44 7.85 8.35
CA ARG A 597 13.33 6.80 9.36
C ARG A 597 14.73 6.42 9.83
N VAL A 598 14.98 6.53 11.13
CA VAL A 598 16.27 6.19 11.74
C VAL A 598 16.12 4.84 12.46
N ASN A 599 16.64 3.77 11.86
CA ASN A 599 16.61 2.44 12.45
C ASN A 599 17.72 2.31 13.50
N LEU A 600 17.31 2.30 14.77
CA LEU A 600 18.20 2.11 15.91
C LEU A 600 18.42 0.61 16.15
N LYS A 601 19.66 0.16 15.99
CA LYS A 601 20.07 -1.20 16.36
C LYS A 601 20.89 -1.09 17.63
N PRO A 602 20.41 -1.63 18.77
CA PRO A 602 21.22 -1.62 19.97
C PRO A 602 22.45 -2.50 19.71
N VAL A 603 23.62 -2.06 20.18
CA VAL A 603 24.86 -2.85 20.04
C VAL A 603 24.73 -4.18 20.80
N ARG A 604 23.79 -4.27 21.76
CA ARG A 604 23.47 -5.50 22.52
C ARG A 604 21.99 -5.66 22.82
N GLN A 605 21.61 -6.89 23.10
CA GLN A 605 20.29 -7.21 23.64
C GLN A 605 20.11 -6.64 25.06
N GLY A 606 18.86 -6.29 25.39
CA GLY A 606 18.48 -5.74 26.70
C GLY A 606 18.74 -4.23 26.87
N ILE A 607 19.30 -3.56 25.86
CA ILE A 607 19.34 -2.09 25.81
C ILE A 607 18.06 -1.61 25.10
N SER A 608 17.36 -0.68 25.74
CA SER A 608 16.17 -0.03 25.19
C SER A 608 16.30 1.48 25.30
N THR A 609 15.55 2.21 24.48
CA THR A 609 15.49 3.67 24.55
C THR A 609 14.59 4.05 25.72
N LEU A 610 15.08 4.92 26.60
CA LEU A 610 14.25 5.56 27.62
C LEU A 610 13.60 6.81 27.04
N SER A 611 14.41 7.64 26.39
CA SER A 611 13.96 8.83 25.67
C SER A 611 14.83 9.07 24.44
N ILE A 612 14.21 9.60 23.41
CA ILE A 612 14.88 10.03 22.19
C ILE A 612 14.48 11.49 21.97
N THR A 613 15.46 12.38 21.93
CA THR A 613 15.24 13.80 21.68
C THR A 613 15.89 14.16 20.34
N GLY A 614 15.11 14.73 19.44
CA GLY A 614 15.63 15.28 18.19
C GLY A 614 16.22 16.68 18.38
N PRO A 615 16.70 17.31 17.31
CA PRO A 615 17.05 18.74 17.35
C PRO A 615 15.79 19.57 17.64
N GLU A 616 15.91 20.60 18.50
CA GLU A 616 14.80 21.51 18.80
C GLU A 616 14.67 22.63 17.77
N SER A 617 15.74 22.86 17.00
CA SER A 617 15.82 23.92 16.01
C SER A 617 16.66 23.54 14.79
N PRO A 618 16.38 24.08 13.60
CA PRO A 618 17.19 23.82 12.40
C PRO A 618 18.69 24.13 12.55
N GLN A 619 19.05 25.05 13.47
CA GLN A 619 20.43 25.48 13.73
C GLN A 619 21.28 24.41 14.42
N GLU A 620 20.67 23.38 15.03
CA GLU A 620 21.38 22.26 15.64
C GLU A 620 21.86 21.23 14.63
N CYS A 621 21.26 21.22 13.44
CA CYS A 621 21.77 20.41 12.33
C CYS A 621 23.01 21.10 11.72
N THR A 622 23.84 20.34 11.01
CA THR A 622 24.98 20.84 10.20
C THR A 622 24.86 20.39 8.74
N GLY A 623 25.52 21.06 7.80
CA GLY A 623 25.46 20.75 6.36
C GLY A 623 24.89 21.91 5.53
N ASP A 624 24.13 21.61 4.48
CA ASP A 624 23.56 22.59 3.53
C ASP A 624 22.36 23.39 4.11
N ILE A 625 22.48 23.83 5.36
CA ILE A 625 21.40 24.40 6.19
C ILE A 625 21.25 25.90 6.02
N ASP A 626 22.36 26.60 5.75
CA ASP A 626 22.37 28.04 5.38
C ASP A 626 21.46 28.34 4.19
N LEU A 627 20.94 27.29 3.56
CA LEU A 627 20.15 27.33 2.38
C LEU A 627 18.70 26.86 2.58
N THR A 628 18.21 26.16 3.62
CA THR A 628 17.03 25.33 3.29
C THR A 628 16.02 24.89 4.35
N LEU A 629 16.17 25.10 5.66
CA LEU A 629 15.26 24.50 6.66
C LEU A 629 14.34 25.50 7.37
N ASN A 630 13.03 25.33 7.18
CA ASN A 630 11.98 26.01 7.93
C ASN A 630 11.83 25.43 9.35
N ASP A 631 11.87 24.10 9.45
CA ASP A 631 11.54 23.39 10.69
C ASP A 631 12.19 22.00 10.69
N VAL A 632 12.43 21.46 11.88
CA VAL A 632 12.89 20.10 12.10
C VAL A 632 12.26 19.55 13.36
N TYR A 633 11.72 18.34 13.28
CA TYR A 633 11.18 17.67 14.46
C TYR A 633 11.29 16.15 14.34
N LEU A 634 11.25 15.50 15.49
CA LEU A 634 11.33 14.05 15.61
C LEU A 634 9.97 13.49 16.02
N THR A 635 9.51 12.48 15.29
CA THR A 635 8.30 11.72 15.61
C THR A 635 8.68 10.28 15.95
N ASN A 636 7.72 9.51 16.48
CA ASN A 636 7.95 8.12 16.88
C ASN A 636 9.09 7.96 17.91
N ALA A 637 9.24 8.95 18.79
CA ALA A 637 10.33 9.06 19.77
C ALA A 637 9.91 8.64 21.19
N TYR A 638 8.99 7.69 21.30
CA TYR A 638 8.52 7.18 22.60
C TYR A 638 9.50 6.14 23.17
N GLU A 639 9.33 5.81 24.45
CA GLU A 639 10.12 4.79 25.16
C GLU A 639 10.11 3.43 24.43
N ASP A 640 11.25 2.76 24.36
CA ASP A 640 11.44 1.50 23.61
C ASP A 640 11.30 1.63 22.07
N SER A 641 11.14 2.83 21.51
CA SER A 641 11.16 3.03 20.06
C SER A 641 12.53 2.70 19.47
N LEU A 642 12.51 1.87 18.42
CA LEU A 642 13.68 1.48 17.61
C LEU A 642 13.70 2.16 16.23
N SER A 643 12.68 2.96 15.91
CA SER A 643 12.62 3.62 14.59
C SER A 643 12.03 5.04 14.63
N PRO A 644 12.63 5.97 15.39
CA PRO A 644 12.21 7.36 15.35
C PRO A 644 12.33 7.92 13.93
N THR A 645 11.45 8.87 13.59
CA THR A 645 11.39 9.47 12.25
C THR A 645 11.70 10.95 12.35
N LEU A 646 12.82 11.36 11.76
CA LEU A 646 13.26 12.74 11.67
C LEU A 646 12.59 13.39 10.45
N ILE A 647 11.83 14.45 10.68
CA ILE A 647 11.13 15.19 9.63
C ILE A 647 11.78 16.56 9.47
N LEU A 648 12.24 16.84 8.26
CA LEU A 648 12.82 18.12 7.85
C LEU A 648 11.82 18.84 6.95
N LYS A 649 11.50 20.09 7.28
CA LYS A 649 10.65 20.96 6.46
C LYS A 649 11.53 21.97 5.75
N LEU A 650 11.53 21.95 4.42
CA LEU A 650 12.32 22.85 3.61
C LEU A 650 11.66 24.23 3.41
N GLU A 651 12.46 25.27 3.21
CA GLU A 651 12.01 26.60 2.80
C GLU A 651 11.56 26.61 1.33
N PRO A 652 10.46 27.30 0.96
CA PRO A 652 10.12 27.53 -0.44
C PRO A 652 11.11 28.48 -1.10
N ARG A 653 11.97 27.99 -1.99
CA ARG A 653 12.97 28.79 -2.73
C ARG A 653 13.60 28.00 -3.88
N ASP A 654 14.35 28.67 -4.74
CA ASP A 654 15.05 27.98 -5.83
C ASP A 654 16.29 27.23 -5.30
N TYR A 655 16.29 25.91 -5.48
CA TYR A 655 17.39 25.03 -5.09
C TYR A 655 18.27 24.72 -6.30
N TYR A 656 19.46 25.33 -6.35
CA TYR A 656 20.38 25.15 -7.48
C TYR A 656 21.28 23.91 -7.31
N ASP A 657 21.51 23.46 -6.08
CA ASP A 657 22.31 22.29 -5.80
C ASP A 657 21.66 21.00 -6.31
N LYS A 658 22.49 19.98 -6.59
CA LYS A 658 22.01 18.67 -7.09
C LYS A 658 21.55 17.76 -5.94
N TYR A 659 22.13 17.94 -4.76
CA TYR A 659 21.82 17.15 -3.57
C TYR A 659 21.76 18.07 -2.36
N LEU A 660 20.90 17.71 -1.41
CA LEU A 660 20.81 18.27 -0.09
C LEU A 660 21.49 17.31 0.89
N ASN A 661 22.55 17.75 1.57
CA ASN A 661 23.21 16.96 2.61
C ASN A 661 23.06 17.67 3.96
N ILE A 662 22.20 17.12 4.83
CA ILE A 662 21.95 17.64 6.17
C ILE A 662 22.31 16.57 7.18
N THR A 663 23.01 16.94 8.24
CA THR A 663 23.34 16.05 9.36
C THR A 663 22.70 16.60 10.61
N CYS A 664 21.72 15.88 11.18
CA CYS A 664 21.03 16.30 12.39
C CYS A 664 21.41 15.41 13.58
N PRO A 665 21.78 15.97 14.74
CA PRO A 665 22.02 15.19 15.94
C PRO A 665 20.69 14.71 16.55
N ILE A 666 20.62 13.43 16.93
CA ILE A 666 19.58 12.90 17.82
C ILE A 666 20.23 12.43 19.12
N SER A 667 19.59 12.70 20.24
CA SER A 667 20.07 12.40 21.59
C SER A 667 19.28 11.23 22.16
N ILE A 668 19.97 10.14 22.52
CA ILE A 668 19.33 8.89 22.95
C ILE A 668 19.72 8.59 24.39
N THR A 669 18.77 8.71 25.31
CA THR A 669 18.93 8.19 26.67
C THR A 669 18.53 6.73 26.68
N SER A 670 19.43 5.86 27.13
CA SER A 670 19.19 4.41 27.14
C SER A 670 18.82 3.95 28.54
N LYS A 671 17.88 3.01 28.64
CA LYS A 671 17.64 2.22 29.85
C LYS A 671 18.00 0.76 29.60
N ARG A 672 18.25 0.03 30.68
CA ARG A 672 18.39 -1.42 30.69
C ARG A 672 17.75 -1.97 31.94
N GLU A 673 16.89 -2.96 31.77
CA GLU A 673 16.38 -3.74 32.89
C GLU A 673 17.42 -4.80 33.27
N GLY A 674 17.76 -4.86 34.55
CA GLY A 674 18.72 -5.81 35.10
C GLY A 674 18.36 -6.20 36.53
N GLU A 675 18.71 -7.42 36.93
CA GLU A 675 18.39 -7.99 38.25
C GLU A 675 19.01 -7.20 39.42
N ALA A 676 20.05 -6.41 39.16
CA ALA A 676 20.76 -5.59 40.14
C ALA A 676 20.26 -4.14 40.25
N GLY A 677 19.05 -3.86 39.72
CA GLY A 677 18.51 -2.51 39.57
C GLY A 677 18.75 -1.98 38.16
N GLY A 678 17.71 -1.41 37.55
CA GLY A 678 17.78 -0.89 36.18
C GLY A 678 18.89 0.15 36.01
N TYR A 679 19.57 0.11 34.87
CA TYR A 679 20.55 1.12 34.48
C TYR A 679 19.89 2.17 33.59
N ILE A 680 20.17 3.43 33.86
CA ILE A 680 19.87 4.56 32.97
C ILE A 680 21.19 5.20 32.59
N SER A 681 21.40 5.46 31.31
CA SER A 681 22.60 6.12 30.84
C SER A 681 22.70 7.54 31.43
N PRO A 682 23.82 7.89 32.11
CA PRO A 682 23.94 9.17 32.80
C PRO A 682 24.03 10.36 31.83
N LEU A 683 24.49 10.12 30.60
CA LEU A 683 24.53 11.09 29.52
C LEU A 683 23.90 10.45 28.27
N PRO A 684 23.07 11.17 27.51
CA PRO A 684 22.49 10.62 26.30
C PRO A 684 23.55 10.47 25.21
N GLN A 685 23.44 9.39 24.42
CA GLN A 685 24.29 9.20 23.24
C GLN A 685 23.80 10.11 22.11
N ILE A 686 24.68 10.97 21.60
CA ILE A 686 24.40 11.76 20.40
C ILE A 686 24.75 10.93 19.17
N VAL A 687 23.76 10.74 18.29
CA VAL A 687 23.92 10.10 16.98
C VAL A 687 23.65 11.13 15.89
N ASN A 688 24.58 11.25 14.95
CA ASN A 688 24.43 12.12 13.79
C ASN A 688 23.68 11.38 12.67
N VAL A 689 22.49 11.85 12.34
CA VAL A 689 21.63 11.32 11.27
C VAL A 689 21.93 12.07 9.98
N ASN A 690 22.58 11.38 9.04
CA ASN A 690 22.88 11.94 7.71
C ASN A 690 21.66 11.78 6.80
N VAL A 691 21.14 12.89 6.32
CA VAL A 691 20.02 12.98 5.39
C VAL A 691 20.54 13.43 4.03
N THR A 692 20.29 12.62 3.01
CA THR A 692 20.64 12.93 1.63
C THR A 692 19.41 12.84 0.74
N SER A 693 19.13 13.92 0.01
CA SER A 693 18.02 13.97 -0.96
C SER A 693 18.46 14.69 -2.23
N GLY A 694 18.15 14.12 -3.40
CA GLY A 694 18.47 14.75 -4.68
C GLY A 694 17.50 15.88 -5.03
N PHE A 695 17.90 16.78 -5.91
CA PHE A 695 16.99 17.68 -6.61
C PHE A 695 16.89 17.30 -8.08
N HIS A 696 15.68 17.33 -8.63
CA HIS A 696 15.44 17.10 -10.05
C HIS A 696 14.55 18.19 -10.64
N SER A 697 14.58 18.32 -11.96
CA SER A 697 13.77 19.29 -12.70
C SER A 697 12.99 18.50 -13.75
N LEU A 698 11.81 18.00 -13.38
CA LEU A 698 10.93 17.40 -14.38
C LEU A 698 10.20 18.53 -15.12
N PRO A 699 10.12 18.49 -16.47
CA PRO A 699 9.17 19.35 -17.18
C PRO A 699 7.76 18.99 -16.67
N GLN A 700 7.08 19.98 -16.11
CA GLN A 700 5.83 19.86 -15.36
C GLN A 700 4.82 18.92 -16.04
N ARG A 701 4.78 17.68 -15.54
CA ARG A 701 3.62 16.81 -15.69
C ARG A 701 2.89 16.92 -14.36
N ASP A 702 1.68 17.43 -14.40
CA ASP A 702 0.85 17.73 -13.23
C ASP A 702 0.77 16.49 -12.33
N MET A 703 1.57 16.46 -11.26
CA MET A 703 1.66 15.32 -10.35
C MET A 703 0.30 15.04 -9.70
N TYR A 704 -0.53 16.07 -9.59
CA TYR A 704 -1.91 15.95 -9.14
C TYR A 704 -2.81 15.25 -10.14
N SER A 705 -2.49 15.18 -11.44
CA SER A 705 -3.33 14.44 -12.38
C SER A 705 -3.39 12.94 -12.08
N GLU A 706 -2.31 12.34 -11.55
CA GLU A 706 -2.32 10.93 -11.17
C GLU A 706 -3.01 10.72 -9.81
N VAL A 707 -2.84 11.65 -8.87
CA VAL A 707 -3.55 11.62 -7.58
C VAL A 707 -5.04 11.89 -7.77
N GLU A 708 -5.41 12.85 -8.62
CA GLU A 708 -6.77 13.18 -9.03
C GLU A 708 -7.40 12.02 -9.80
N ARG A 709 -6.67 11.40 -10.73
CA ARG A 709 -7.14 10.17 -11.40
C ARG A 709 -7.36 9.03 -10.40
N GLN A 710 -6.55 8.92 -9.35
CA GLN A 710 -6.77 7.93 -8.29
C GLN A 710 -7.92 8.30 -7.35
N ILE A 711 -8.13 9.59 -7.07
CA ILE A 711 -9.29 10.11 -6.33
C ILE A 711 -10.56 9.85 -7.14
N GLU A 712 -10.59 10.20 -8.42
CA GLU A 712 -11.68 9.94 -9.37
C GLU A 712 -11.95 8.45 -9.49
N LYS A 713 -10.91 7.62 -9.71
CA LYS A 713 -11.08 6.16 -9.78
C LYS A 713 -11.61 5.58 -8.47
N ALA A 714 -11.20 6.10 -7.31
CA ALA A 714 -11.74 5.68 -6.01
C ALA A 714 -13.16 6.21 -5.76
N MET A 715 -13.50 7.37 -6.32
CA MET A 715 -14.85 7.96 -6.32
C MET A 715 -15.82 7.24 -7.25
N ASP A 716 -15.30 6.71 -8.36
CA ASP A 716 -16.04 5.99 -9.40
C ASP A 716 -16.08 4.48 -9.17
N ASP A 717 -15.34 3.98 -8.18
CA ASP A 717 -15.41 2.57 -7.79
C ASP A 717 -16.86 2.19 -7.48
N SER A 718 -17.36 1.21 -8.24
CA SER A 718 -18.77 0.83 -8.36
C SER A 718 -19.45 0.49 -7.03
N PHE A 719 -18.67 0.16 -5.99
CA PHE A 719 -19.18 -0.09 -4.65
C PHE A 719 -19.44 1.17 -3.82
N ALA A 720 -18.67 2.25 -4.01
CA ALA A 720 -18.84 3.52 -3.27
C ALA A 720 -20.18 4.21 -3.62
N ASN A 721 -20.62 4.08 -4.87
CA ASN A 721 -21.82 4.74 -5.42
C ASN A 721 -23.14 3.97 -5.22
N GLN A 722 -23.15 2.87 -4.46
CA GLN A 722 -24.37 2.08 -4.25
C GLN A 722 -25.25 2.68 -3.15
N GLU A 723 -25.98 3.75 -3.47
CA GLU A 723 -26.91 4.41 -2.53
C GLU A 723 -28.01 3.46 -2.00
N TRP A 724 -28.39 2.46 -2.79
CA TRP A 724 -29.42 1.47 -2.42
C TRP A 724 -29.02 0.64 -1.19
N LEU A 725 -27.72 0.36 -0.99
CA LEU A 725 -27.23 -0.33 0.21
C LEU A 725 -27.45 0.50 1.47
N GLY A 726 -27.24 1.82 1.39
CA GLY A 726 -27.53 2.75 2.47
C GLY A 726 -29.02 2.83 2.82
N GLN A 727 -29.89 2.80 1.81
CA GLN A 727 -31.35 2.75 2.01
C GLN A 727 -31.80 1.41 2.60
N LEU A 728 -31.25 0.30 2.12
CA LEU A 728 -31.56 -1.04 2.61
C LEU A 728 -31.10 -1.23 4.07
N ARG A 729 -29.94 -0.68 4.45
CA ARG A 729 -29.47 -0.66 5.84
C ARG A 729 -30.39 0.15 6.74
N LYS A 730 -30.89 1.32 6.29
CA LYS A 730 -31.88 2.09 7.05
C LYS A 730 -33.14 1.27 7.31
N PHE A 731 -33.63 0.55 6.29
CA PHE A 731 -34.78 -0.35 6.43
C PHE A 731 -34.53 -1.47 7.44
N ILE A 732 -33.39 -2.17 7.33
CA ILE A 732 -33.00 -3.24 8.28
C ILE A 732 -32.86 -2.68 9.70
N HIS A 733 -32.24 -1.51 9.86
CA HIS A 733 -32.08 -0.87 11.16
C HIS A 733 -33.43 -0.57 11.83
N TYR A 734 -34.39 -0.02 11.08
CA TYR A 734 -35.75 0.19 11.61
C TYR A 734 -36.45 -1.13 11.95
N GLY A 735 -36.23 -2.16 11.14
CA GLY A 735 -36.69 -3.52 11.45
C GLY A 735 -36.12 -4.05 12.76
N GLU A 736 -34.79 -3.95 12.97
CA GLU A 736 -34.13 -4.37 14.21
C GLU A 736 -34.66 -3.62 15.43
N ARG A 737 -34.96 -2.32 15.28
CA ARG A 737 -35.59 -1.53 16.35
C ARG A 737 -37.00 -2.02 16.68
N ILE A 738 -37.81 -2.36 15.68
CA ILE A 738 -39.13 -2.95 15.89
C ILE A 738 -39.00 -4.29 16.66
N CYS A 739 -37.97 -5.08 16.36
CA CYS A 739 -37.69 -6.33 17.08
C CYS A 739 -37.21 -6.11 18.52
N GLN A 740 -36.38 -5.11 18.77
CA GLN A 740 -36.00 -4.73 20.12
C GLN A 740 -37.22 -4.26 20.93
N ILE A 741 -38.10 -3.47 20.33
CA ILE A 741 -39.37 -3.03 20.95
C ILE A 741 -40.25 -4.23 21.28
N LYS A 742 -40.32 -5.24 20.40
CA LYS A 742 -41.01 -6.50 20.68
C LYS A 742 -40.43 -7.20 21.90
N THR A 743 -39.11 -7.42 21.95
CA THR A 743 -38.46 -8.10 23.08
C THR A 743 -38.71 -7.37 24.39
N VAL A 744 -38.67 -6.03 24.37
CA VAL A 744 -39.02 -5.17 25.50
C VAL A 744 -40.49 -5.33 25.91
N LEU A 745 -41.43 -5.28 24.96
CA LEU A 745 -42.86 -5.48 25.25
C LEU A 745 -43.15 -6.86 25.83
N THR A 746 -42.53 -7.90 25.27
CA THR A 746 -42.71 -9.29 25.71
C THR A 746 -42.10 -9.49 27.10
N SER A 747 -40.93 -8.90 27.36
CA SER A 747 -40.28 -8.90 28.68
C SER A 747 -41.08 -8.12 29.71
N VAL A 748 -41.62 -6.95 29.38
CA VAL A 748 -42.46 -6.14 30.29
C VAL A 748 -43.76 -6.86 30.63
N VAL A 749 -44.45 -7.44 29.64
CA VAL A 749 -45.69 -8.20 29.86
C VAL A 749 -45.42 -9.45 30.68
N GLY A 750 -44.36 -10.20 30.36
CA GLY A 750 -43.92 -11.36 31.15
C GLY A 750 -43.59 -10.97 32.58
N THR A 751 -42.81 -9.91 32.78
CA THR A 751 -42.41 -9.41 34.10
C THR A 751 -43.60 -8.94 34.93
N LEU A 752 -44.54 -8.18 34.34
CA LEU A 752 -45.75 -7.74 35.03
C LEU A 752 -46.63 -8.92 35.46
N TYR A 753 -46.66 -9.99 34.66
CA TYR A 753 -47.41 -11.21 34.99
C TYR A 753 -46.71 -12.05 36.07
N THR A 754 -45.38 -12.15 36.04
CA THR A 754 -44.58 -12.80 37.10
C THR A 754 -44.69 -12.05 38.43
N VAL A 755 -44.71 -10.70 38.38
CA VAL A 755 -44.95 -9.87 39.57
C VAL A 755 -46.39 -10.02 40.07
N ALA A 756 -47.40 -10.06 39.18
CA ALA A 756 -48.79 -10.27 39.56
C ALA A 756 -49.04 -11.65 40.19
N SER A 757 -48.43 -12.71 39.64
CA SER A 757 -48.51 -14.07 40.19
C SER A 757 -47.73 -14.23 41.49
N ALA A 758 -46.57 -13.60 41.63
CA ALA A 758 -45.81 -13.57 42.89
C ALA A 758 -46.55 -12.79 44.00
N LEU A 759 -47.18 -11.65 43.66
CA LEU A 759 -47.97 -10.87 44.62
C LEU A 759 -49.29 -11.57 45.01
N GLY A 760 -49.91 -12.33 44.11
CA GLY A 760 -51.06 -13.18 44.43
C GLY A 760 -50.73 -14.25 45.49
N LEU A 761 -49.55 -14.87 45.37
CA LEU A 761 -49.07 -15.88 46.33
C LEU A 761 -48.73 -15.28 47.71
N VAL A 762 -48.28 -14.03 47.77
CA VAL A 762 -48.01 -13.30 49.03
C VAL A 762 -49.31 -12.79 49.67
N GLY A 763 -50.31 -12.43 48.85
CA GLY A 763 -51.64 -12.03 49.34
C GLY A 763 -52.38 -13.16 50.07
N ASP A 764 -52.39 -14.37 49.50
CA ASP A 764 -53.11 -15.51 50.07
C ASP A 764 -52.41 -16.08 51.32
N SER A 765 -51.07 -15.96 51.41
CA SER A 765 -50.31 -16.44 52.57
C SER A 765 -50.28 -15.47 53.76
N LEU A 766 -50.65 -14.20 53.56
CA LEU A 766 -50.78 -13.21 54.64
C LEU A 766 -52.20 -13.11 55.20
N GLN A 767 -53.22 -13.63 54.53
CA GLN A 767 -54.62 -13.60 55.01
C GLN A 767 -55.02 -14.78 55.91
N GLU A 768 -54.26 -15.88 55.95
CA GLU A 768 -54.49 -17.00 56.87
C GLU A 768 -53.37 -17.12 57.93
N GLY A 769 -53.36 -16.17 58.87
CA GLY A 769 -52.66 -16.34 60.13
C GLY A 769 -53.41 -17.33 61.04
N GLY A 770 -52.90 -18.56 61.17
CA GLY A 770 -53.44 -19.54 62.11
C GLY A 770 -52.71 -20.88 62.12
N ILE A 771 -51.88 -21.09 63.14
CA ILE A 771 -51.12 -22.31 63.42
C ILE A 771 -52.10 -23.51 63.64
N THR A 772 -51.70 -24.70 63.20
CA THR A 772 -52.26 -26.06 63.45
C THR A 772 -53.33 -26.61 62.49
N SER A 773 -52.90 -27.11 61.32
CA SER A 773 -53.68 -28.10 60.55
C SER A 773 -52.77 -28.93 59.63
N PRO A 774 -52.82 -30.27 59.63
CA PRO A 774 -52.00 -31.14 58.77
C PRO A 774 -52.41 -31.14 57.29
N ALA A 775 -53.40 -30.34 56.87
CA ALA A 775 -53.87 -30.29 55.48
C ALA A 775 -53.09 -29.31 54.58
N GLY A 776 -52.17 -28.51 55.14
CA GLY A 776 -51.40 -27.49 54.40
C GLY A 776 -50.16 -27.99 53.65
N THR A 777 -49.84 -29.28 53.71
CA THR A 777 -48.63 -29.85 53.06
C THR A 777 -48.82 -30.15 51.57
N ALA A 778 -50.05 -30.30 51.07
CA ALA A 778 -50.29 -30.56 49.64
C ALA A 778 -50.33 -29.29 48.76
N VAL A 779 -50.64 -28.12 49.34
CA VAL A 779 -50.65 -26.83 48.60
C VAL A 779 -49.25 -26.21 48.51
N LYS A 780 -48.34 -26.55 49.45
CA LYS A 780 -46.95 -26.06 49.42
C LYS A 780 -46.08 -26.74 48.35
N SER A 781 -46.25 -28.02 48.03
CA SER A 781 -45.42 -28.65 46.97
C SER A 781 -45.79 -28.22 45.55
N GLY A 782 -47.02 -27.75 45.32
CA GLY A 782 -47.48 -27.22 44.02
C GLY A 782 -46.96 -25.81 43.72
N ALA A 783 -47.01 -24.91 44.71
CA ALA A 783 -46.49 -23.55 44.59
C ALA A 783 -44.95 -23.51 44.49
N PHE A 784 -44.26 -24.48 45.10
CA PHE A 784 -42.80 -24.60 45.07
C PHE A 784 -42.21 -24.91 43.68
N ARG A 785 -42.94 -25.63 42.81
CA ARG A 785 -42.49 -25.92 41.44
C ARG A 785 -42.71 -24.75 40.47
N VAL A 786 -43.68 -23.89 40.73
CA VAL A 786 -44.00 -22.77 39.82
C VAL A 786 -42.97 -21.64 39.95
N ALA A 787 -42.47 -21.33 41.16
CA ALA A 787 -41.46 -20.28 41.35
C ALA A 787 -40.05 -20.63 40.82
N CYS A 788 -39.76 -21.93 40.66
CA CYS A 788 -38.48 -22.44 40.15
C CYS A 788 -38.57 -23.07 38.75
N GLY A 789 -39.78 -23.23 38.18
CA GLY A 789 -40.00 -23.95 36.92
C GLY A 789 -41.05 -23.35 35.97
N SER A 790 -41.48 -22.10 36.14
CA SER A 790 -42.38 -21.44 35.19
C SER A 790 -41.62 -20.66 34.11
N GLU A 791 -41.20 -21.34 33.05
CA GLU A 791 -40.91 -20.67 31.77
C GLU A 791 -41.74 -21.20 30.60
N GLU A 792 -42.51 -22.28 30.78
CA GLU A 792 -43.48 -22.73 29.78
C GLU A 792 -44.83 -22.91 30.44
N VAL A 793 -45.74 -21.97 30.13
CA VAL A 793 -47.16 -22.20 29.81
C VAL A 793 -47.86 -20.83 29.79
N LEU A 794 -48.39 -20.49 28.60
CA LEU A 794 -49.37 -19.44 28.23
C LEU A 794 -48.88 -18.19 27.49
N SER A 795 -49.14 -18.18 26.18
CA SER A 795 -49.83 -17.05 25.52
C SER A 795 -50.84 -17.57 24.47
N GLU A 796 -51.96 -18.12 24.94
CA GLU A 796 -53.09 -18.45 24.06
C GLU A 796 -54.25 -17.49 24.33
N GLY A 797 -54.36 -16.47 23.49
CA GLY A 797 -55.53 -15.60 23.44
C GLY A 797 -55.14 -14.16 23.18
N TYR A 798 -55.48 -13.63 22.00
CA TYR A 798 -55.34 -12.25 21.54
C TYR A 798 -53.99 -11.73 21.02
N ALA A 799 -52.84 -12.27 21.41
CA ALA A 799 -51.54 -11.78 20.90
C ALA A 799 -50.94 -12.62 19.73
N LYS A 800 -51.53 -13.77 19.40
CA LYS A 800 -50.93 -14.78 18.50
C LYS A 800 -50.73 -14.29 17.06
N THR A 801 -51.65 -13.53 16.49
CA THR A 801 -51.58 -13.21 15.05
C THR A 801 -50.56 -12.11 14.72
N ILE A 802 -50.45 -11.08 15.57
CA ILE A 802 -49.50 -9.98 15.37
C ILE A 802 -48.08 -10.39 15.81
N LEU A 803 -47.96 -11.16 16.91
CA LEU A 803 -46.66 -11.62 17.38
C LEU A 803 -46.04 -12.66 16.45
N ASN A 804 -46.80 -13.57 15.84
CA ASN A 804 -46.28 -14.56 14.90
C ASN A 804 -45.66 -13.91 13.64
N VAL A 805 -46.32 -12.89 13.07
CA VAL A 805 -45.78 -12.15 11.92
C VAL A 805 -44.51 -11.38 12.31
N LEU A 806 -44.50 -10.78 13.50
CA LEU A 806 -43.30 -10.14 14.02
C LEU A 806 -42.19 -11.14 14.37
N ASP A 807 -42.51 -12.39 14.75
CA ASP A 807 -41.52 -13.46 14.98
C ASP A 807 -40.82 -13.86 13.69
N GLU A 808 -41.56 -14.02 12.60
CA GLU A 808 -40.97 -14.30 11.28
C GLU A 808 -40.11 -13.13 10.79
N ILE A 809 -40.57 -11.89 10.96
CA ILE A 809 -39.79 -10.70 10.58
C ILE A 809 -38.55 -10.55 11.48
N CYS A 810 -38.66 -10.81 12.78
CA CYS A 810 -37.55 -10.65 13.71
C CYS A 810 -36.54 -11.79 13.66
N SER A 811 -36.96 -13.01 13.32
CA SER A 811 -36.03 -14.11 13.03
C SER A 811 -35.24 -13.84 11.74
N LEU A 812 -35.90 -13.37 10.68
CA LEU A 812 -35.25 -12.90 9.45
C LEU A 812 -34.25 -11.78 9.74
N LEU A 813 -34.66 -10.75 10.47
CA LEU A 813 -33.81 -9.58 10.75
C LEU A 813 -32.68 -9.88 11.71
N ASN A 814 -32.84 -10.82 12.65
CA ASN A 814 -31.78 -11.19 13.61
C ASN A 814 -30.92 -12.37 13.16
N CYS A 815 -31.21 -12.96 12.00
CA CYS A 815 -30.55 -14.17 11.50
C CYS A 815 -30.59 -15.32 12.51
N ALA A 816 -31.73 -15.47 13.20
CA ALA A 816 -31.94 -16.47 14.23
C ALA A 816 -32.92 -17.56 13.73
N PRO A 817 -32.70 -18.84 14.07
CA PRO A 817 -33.63 -19.90 13.73
C PRO A 817 -34.99 -19.65 14.41
N ALA A 818 -36.08 -19.68 13.64
CA ALA A 818 -37.43 -19.49 14.17
C ALA A 818 -37.77 -20.61 15.19
N THR A 819 -38.08 -20.23 16.43
CA THR A 819 -38.20 -21.12 17.61
C THR A 819 -39.51 -21.91 17.70
N GLY A 820 -40.21 -22.15 16.59
CA GLY A 820 -41.54 -22.77 16.61
C GLY A 820 -41.72 -23.88 15.59
N GLY A 821 -41.10 -25.04 15.80
CA GLY A 821 -41.38 -26.43 15.32
C GLY A 821 -42.01 -26.74 13.95
N LYS A 822 -42.37 -25.76 13.12
CA LYS A 822 -42.89 -25.91 11.77
C LYS A 822 -41.84 -25.31 10.85
N GLN A 823 -41.08 -26.19 10.19
CA GLN A 823 -40.14 -25.82 9.15
C GLN A 823 -40.91 -25.14 8.00
N SER A 824 -41.05 -23.82 8.07
CA SER A 824 -41.47 -23.01 6.95
C SER A 824 -40.26 -22.91 6.01
N LEU A 825 -40.21 -23.84 5.04
CA LEU A 825 -39.23 -23.92 3.96
C LEU A 825 -39.48 -22.84 2.88
N GLY A 826 -40.08 -21.71 3.28
CA GLY A 826 -40.34 -20.57 2.41
C GLY A 826 -39.10 -19.71 2.22
N VAL A 827 -39.10 -18.90 1.16
CA VAL A 827 -38.01 -17.97 0.78
C VAL A 827 -37.52 -17.10 1.96
N LEU A 828 -38.43 -16.74 2.88
CA LEU A 828 -38.13 -15.97 4.08
C LEU A 828 -37.29 -16.73 5.11
N GLY A 829 -37.44 -18.06 5.22
CA GLY A 829 -36.63 -18.89 6.12
C GLY A 829 -35.19 -19.03 5.65
N VAL A 830 -34.99 -19.21 4.33
CA VAL A 830 -33.66 -19.32 3.72
C VAL A 830 -32.90 -17.99 3.83
N ALA A 831 -33.56 -16.86 3.56
CA ALA A 831 -32.96 -15.52 3.65
C ALA A 831 -32.65 -15.05 5.10
N GLY A 832 -33.14 -15.78 6.10
CA GLY A 832 -32.99 -15.48 7.52
C GLY A 832 -31.91 -16.29 8.23
N GLY A 833 -31.01 -16.99 7.52
CA GLY A 833 -30.00 -17.81 8.19
C GLY A 833 -30.38 -19.29 8.38
N ASN A 834 -31.61 -19.70 8.02
CA ASN A 834 -32.21 -20.93 8.52
C ASN A 834 -31.97 -22.15 7.61
N VAL A 835 -30.79 -22.23 7.01
CA VAL A 835 -30.35 -23.40 6.22
C VAL A 835 -29.81 -24.49 7.16
N GLU A 836 -30.19 -25.76 6.94
CA GLU A 836 -29.89 -26.88 7.86
C GLU A 836 -28.41 -26.95 8.24
N TRP A 837 -27.53 -26.76 7.27
CA TRP A 837 -26.09 -26.83 7.47
C TRP A 837 -25.53 -25.63 8.29
N CYS A 838 -26.18 -24.46 8.26
CA CYS A 838 -25.78 -23.35 9.14
C CYS A 838 -26.18 -23.65 10.60
N GLN A 839 -27.32 -24.31 10.81
CA GLN A 839 -27.67 -24.82 12.14
C GLN A 839 -26.67 -25.88 12.61
N ASP A 840 -26.19 -26.75 11.72
CA ASP A 840 -25.21 -27.77 12.07
C ASP A 840 -23.81 -27.18 12.34
N VAL A 841 -23.41 -26.14 11.63
CA VAL A 841 -22.20 -25.36 11.96
C VAL A 841 -22.36 -24.66 13.31
N GLN A 842 -23.52 -24.06 13.58
CA GLN A 842 -23.80 -23.42 14.87
C GLN A 842 -23.83 -24.44 16.02
N LYS A 843 -24.31 -25.67 15.77
CA LYS A 843 -24.22 -26.81 16.71
C LYS A 843 -22.79 -27.31 16.89
N LEU A 844 -21.99 -27.37 15.83
CA LEU A 844 -20.58 -27.79 15.88
C LEU A 844 -19.71 -26.80 16.67
N LEU A 845 -19.97 -25.49 16.47
CA LEU A 845 -19.28 -24.40 17.19
C LEU A 845 -19.79 -24.22 18.63
N SER A 846 -21.03 -24.63 18.91
CA SER A 846 -21.57 -24.63 20.27
C SER A 846 -21.30 -25.98 20.94
N LEU A 847 -20.09 -26.13 21.51
CA LEU A 847 -19.60 -27.32 22.21
C LEU A 847 -20.72 -28.17 22.84
N PRO A 848 -20.91 -29.44 22.40
CA PRO A 848 -22.13 -30.20 22.67
C PRO A 848 -22.21 -30.87 24.05
N SER A 849 -21.25 -30.65 24.95
CA SER A 849 -21.13 -31.40 26.22
C SER A 849 -21.36 -30.58 27.50
N ILE A 850 -21.82 -29.32 27.39
CA ILE A 850 -21.98 -28.43 28.55
C ILE A 850 -23.48 -28.16 28.76
N SER A 851 -23.98 -28.43 29.97
CA SER A 851 -25.40 -28.23 30.33
C SER A 851 -25.85 -26.76 30.10
N PRO A 852 -27.14 -26.49 29.84
CA PRO A 852 -27.65 -25.14 29.56
C PRO A 852 -27.28 -24.11 30.63
N THR A 853 -27.22 -24.55 31.90
CA THR A 853 -26.80 -23.73 33.05
C THR A 853 -25.31 -23.41 33.02
N ALA A 854 -24.46 -24.37 32.65
CA ALA A 854 -23.02 -24.15 32.51
C ALA A 854 -22.65 -23.33 31.27
N ARG A 855 -23.50 -23.27 30.23
CA ARG A 855 -23.33 -22.34 29.08
C ARG A 855 -23.43 -20.86 29.48
N LYS A 856 -24.36 -20.51 30.38
CA LYS A 856 -24.52 -19.13 30.86
C LYS A 856 -23.31 -18.70 31.69
N SER A 857 -22.87 -19.56 32.62
CA SER A 857 -21.68 -19.33 33.44
C SER A 857 -20.38 -19.33 32.62
N ALA A 858 -20.25 -20.20 31.61
CA ALA A 858 -19.11 -20.19 30.71
C ALA A 858 -19.08 -18.92 29.84
N SER A 859 -20.21 -18.42 29.32
CA SER A 859 -20.22 -17.19 28.52
C SER A 859 -19.87 -15.93 29.33
N GLU A 860 -20.18 -15.91 30.63
CA GLU A 860 -19.83 -14.80 31.53
C GLU A 860 -18.38 -14.87 32.03
N VAL A 861 -17.78 -16.07 32.11
CA VAL A 861 -16.43 -16.28 32.64
C VAL A 861 -15.35 -16.41 31.55
N SER A 862 -15.69 -16.90 30.35
CA SER A 862 -14.71 -17.20 29.29
C SER A 862 -14.57 -16.13 28.20
N GLY A 863 -15.40 -15.07 28.20
CA GLY A 863 -15.42 -14.07 27.13
C GLY A 863 -15.85 -14.59 25.75
N ILE A 864 -16.09 -15.91 25.61
CA ILE A 864 -16.51 -16.56 24.37
C ILE A 864 -17.93 -16.08 24.03
N ARG A 865 -18.00 -14.98 23.28
CA ARG A 865 -19.24 -14.56 22.64
C ARG A 865 -19.52 -15.56 21.51
N PRO A 866 -20.71 -16.16 21.45
CA PRO A 866 -21.07 -17.00 20.31
C PRO A 866 -20.85 -16.20 19.03
N LEU A 867 -20.15 -16.82 18.05
CA LEU A 867 -19.90 -16.24 16.73
C LEU A 867 -21.21 -15.66 16.17
N ASN A 868 -21.30 -14.34 16.14
CA ASN A 868 -22.46 -13.66 15.61
C ASN A 868 -22.36 -13.68 14.10
N ILE A 869 -23.19 -14.50 13.45
CA ILE A 869 -23.20 -14.69 12.00
C ILE A 869 -23.27 -13.34 11.27
N LYS A 870 -24.01 -12.36 11.82
CA LYS A 870 -24.15 -11.00 11.26
C LYS A 870 -22.85 -10.23 11.18
N ASP A 871 -21.91 -10.46 12.09
CA ASP A 871 -20.69 -9.66 12.17
C ASP A 871 -19.64 -10.12 11.15
N SER A 872 -19.84 -11.26 10.48
CA SER A 872 -18.93 -11.77 9.46
C SER A 872 -19.56 -11.88 8.08
N LEU A 873 -18.93 -11.25 7.08
CA LEU A 873 -19.39 -11.31 5.69
C LEU A 873 -19.46 -12.75 5.17
N VAL A 874 -18.42 -13.53 5.49
CA VAL A 874 -18.31 -14.92 5.05
C VAL A 874 -19.38 -15.76 5.71
N TRP A 875 -19.53 -15.72 7.03
CA TRP A 875 -20.56 -16.47 7.74
C TRP A 875 -21.98 -16.02 7.36
N SER A 876 -22.19 -14.71 7.16
CA SER A 876 -23.47 -14.19 6.69
C SER A 876 -23.82 -14.68 5.28
N SER A 877 -22.84 -14.73 4.38
CA SER A 877 -23.04 -15.21 2.99
C SER A 877 -23.31 -16.70 2.95
N ILE A 878 -22.50 -17.45 3.70
CA ILE A 878 -22.61 -18.88 3.93
C ILE A 878 -24.01 -19.19 4.47
N CYS A 879 -24.40 -18.62 5.59
CA CYS A 879 -25.72 -18.88 6.18
C CYS A 879 -26.90 -18.23 5.43
N PHE A 880 -26.69 -17.47 4.35
CA PHE A 880 -27.72 -16.66 3.69
C PHE A 880 -28.43 -15.67 4.63
N CYS A 881 -27.71 -15.13 5.63
CA CYS A 881 -28.18 -14.08 6.53
C CYS A 881 -28.14 -12.72 5.79
N VAL A 882 -29.23 -12.39 5.09
CA VAL A 882 -29.31 -11.16 4.27
C VAL A 882 -28.98 -9.89 5.07
N PRO A 883 -29.50 -9.68 6.30
CA PRO A 883 -29.11 -8.51 7.10
C PRO A 883 -27.61 -8.41 7.37
N GLY A 884 -26.95 -9.54 7.64
CA GLY A 884 -25.52 -9.60 7.89
C GLY A 884 -24.69 -9.38 6.63
N ILE A 885 -25.15 -9.89 5.48
CA ILE A 885 -24.54 -9.59 4.18
C ILE A 885 -24.60 -8.09 3.92
N VAL A 886 -25.78 -7.48 4.07
CA VAL A 886 -25.97 -6.03 3.84
C VAL A 886 -25.14 -5.19 4.81
N TYR A 887 -25.06 -5.58 6.09
CA TYR A 887 -24.26 -4.89 7.09
C TYR A 887 -22.77 -4.89 6.74
N ASN A 888 -22.22 -6.04 6.33
CA ASN A 888 -20.80 -6.15 5.99
C ASN A 888 -20.46 -5.55 4.61
N LEU A 889 -21.39 -5.59 3.64
CA LEU A 889 -21.25 -4.86 2.38
C LEU A 889 -21.24 -3.34 2.60
N GLU A 890 -22.03 -2.82 3.54
CA GLU A 890 -21.96 -1.41 3.90
C GLU A 890 -20.64 -1.06 4.60
N LYS A 891 -20.10 -1.94 5.46
CA LYS A 891 -18.75 -1.74 6.03
C LYS A 891 -17.69 -1.67 4.93
N LEU A 892 -17.72 -2.60 3.98
CA LEU A 892 -16.82 -2.59 2.82
C LEU A 892 -16.97 -1.29 2.00
N ARG A 893 -18.21 -0.82 1.82
CA ARG A 893 -18.48 0.49 1.18
C ARG A 893 -17.84 1.64 1.94
N GLN A 894 -17.96 1.69 3.27
CA GLN A 894 -17.33 2.74 4.09
C GLN A 894 -15.79 2.68 4.02
N ILE A 895 -15.19 1.49 3.98
CA ILE A 895 -13.73 1.32 3.82
C ILE A 895 -13.27 1.86 2.45
N ASN A 896 -14.04 1.60 1.39
CA ASN A 896 -13.72 2.15 0.06
C ASN A 896 -13.93 3.67 0.01
N CYS A 897 -14.99 4.20 0.63
CA CYS A 897 -15.17 5.64 0.77
C CYS A 897 -14.03 6.29 1.56
N TYR A 898 -13.52 5.62 2.61
CA TYR A 898 -12.38 6.08 3.40
C TYR A 898 -11.12 6.25 2.53
N LYS A 899 -10.86 5.32 1.61
CA LYS A 899 -9.70 5.43 0.69
C LYS A 899 -9.76 6.72 -0.14
N ALA A 900 -10.91 7.03 -0.72
CA ALA A 900 -11.09 8.25 -1.51
C ALA A 900 -10.96 9.51 -0.64
N VAL A 901 -11.54 9.51 0.57
CA VAL A 901 -11.41 10.62 1.53
C VAL A 901 -9.95 10.81 1.97
N CYS A 902 -9.21 9.74 2.24
CA CYS A 902 -7.79 9.80 2.62
C CYS A 902 -6.92 10.37 1.49
N LEU A 903 -7.14 9.93 0.24
CA LEU A 903 -6.41 10.47 -0.91
C LEU A 903 -6.68 11.98 -1.10
N HIS A 904 -7.88 12.44 -0.74
CA HIS A 904 -8.22 13.86 -0.79
C HIS A 904 -7.65 14.64 0.41
N ASP A 905 -8.12 14.33 1.61
CA ASP A 905 -7.88 15.13 2.82
C ASP A 905 -6.43 14.96 3.36
N GLU A 906 -5.79 13.81 3.15
CA GLU A 906 -4.43 13.54 3.67
C GLU A 906 -3.35 13.68 2.59
N VAL A 907 -3.54 13.09 1.40
CA VAL A 907 -2.52 13.16 0.33
C VAL A 907 -2.55 14.52 -0.36
N LYS A 908 -3.72 14.95 -0.86
CA LYS A 908 -3.84 16.20 -1.63
C LYS A 908 -3.77 17.46 -0.75
N GLU A 909 -4.43 17.48 0.41
CA GLU A 909 -4.43 18.68 1.27
C GLU A 909 -3.24 18.75 2.25
N GLN A 910 -2.75 17.62 2.77
CA GLN A 910 -1.71 17.58 3.81
C GLN A 910 -0.34 17.05 3.34
N GLY A 911 -0.23 16.52 2.12
CA GLY A 911 1.05 16.06 1.55
C GLY A 911 1.54 14.69 2.03
N TYR A 912 0.66 13.87 2.61
CA TYR A 912 1.02 12.47 2.94
C TYR A 912 1.30 11.64 1.69
N PRO A 913 2.15 10.60 1.77
CA PRO A 913 2.40 9.72 0.62
C PRO A 913 1.18 8.84 0.31
N VAL A 914 0.91 8.57 -0.97
CA VAL A 914 -0.19 7.70 -1.43
C VAL A 914 -0.15 6.29 -0.80
N SER A 915 1.04 5.79 -0.45
CA SER A 915 1.21 4.50 0.22
C SER A 915 0.49 4.45 1.57
N TYR A 916 0.46 5.55 2.33
CA TYR A 916 -0.24 5.64 3.61
C TYR A 916 -1.73 5.29 3.48
N CYS A 917 -2.42 5.91 2.52
CA CYS A 917 -3.84 5.64 2.29
C CYS A 917 -4.10 4.22 1.77
N ASN A 918 -3.19 3.66 0.97
CA ASN A 918 -3.31 2.28 0.50
C ASN A 918 -3.07 1.26 1.64
N GLU A 919 -2.10 1.51 2.51
CA GLU A 919 -1.82 0.68 3.69
C GLU A 919 -2.97 0.72 4.68
N MET A 920 -3.53 1.90 4.95
CA MET A 920 -4.66 2.02 5.87
C MET A 920 -5.94 1.40 5.29
N HIS A 921 -6.18 1.53 3.98
CA HIS A 921 -7.25 0.79 3.30
C HIS A 921 -7.05 -0.73 3.40
N GLY A 922 -5.83 -1.22 3.16
CA GLY A 922 -5.46 -2.63 3.30
C GLY A 922 -5.61 -3.14 4.73
N TYR A 923 -5.23 -2.33 5.72
CA TYR A 923 -5.39 -2.62 7.15
C TYR A 923 -6.87 -2.72 7.51
N LEU A 924 -7.71 -1.77 7.11
CA LEU A 924 -9.16 -1.81 7.39
C LEU A 924 -9.85 -2.98 6.68
N LEU A 925 -9.47 -3.25 5.42
CA LEU A 925 -9.95 -4.41 4.68
C LEU A 925 -9.52 -5.71 5.38
N CYS A 926 -8.28 -5.77 5.86
CA CYS A 926 -7.78 -6.90 6.63
C CYS A 926 -8.54 -7.04 7.94
N GLN A 927 -8.65 -6.00 8.77
CA GLN A 927 -9.29 -6.05 10.08
C GLN A 927 -10.77 -6.43 10.00
N TYR A 928 -11.51 -5.85 9.06
CA TYR A 928 -12.97 -5.93 9.03
C TYR A 928 -13.54 -6.90 8.00
N VAL A 929 -12.77 -7.35 7.01
CA VAL A 929 -13.26 -8.22 5.93
C VAL A 929 -12.48 -9.54 5.88
N ILE A 930 -11.14 -9.50 5.83
CA ILE A 930 -10.30 -10.70 5.63
C ILE A 930 -9.97 -11.40 6.96
N GLY A 931 -9.68 -10.67 8.02
CA GLY A 931 -9.28 -11.15 9.34
C GLY A 931 -10.34 -12.02 10.00
N GLN A 932 -11.60 -11.83 9.62
CA GLN A 932 -12.72 -12.67 10.06
C GLN A 932 -12.67 -14.09 9.47
N ILE A 933 -11.95 -14.30 8.36
CA ILE A 933 -11.66 -15.63 7.79
C ILE A 933 -10.63 -16.35 8.67
N PHE A 934 -9.61 -15.63 9.15
CA PHE A 934 -8.59 -16.19 10.02
C PHE A 934 -9.12 -16.47 11.44
N ALA A 935 -10.13 -15.73 11.91
CA ALA A 935 -10.87 -16.05 13.13
C ALA A 935 -11.68 -17.36 13.06
N ALA A 936 -11.91 -17.91 11.86
CA ALA A 936 -12.56 -19.21 11.68
C ALA A 936 -11.61 -20.40 11.87
N ILE A 937 -10.29 -20.16 11.89
CA ILE A 937 -9.28 -21.16 12.18
C ILE A 937 -8.90 -21.03 13.67
N PRO A 938 -8.94 -22.11 14.49
CA PRO A 938 -8.92 -22.04 15.96
C PRO A 938 -7.62 -21.52 16.62
N PHE A 939 -6.68 -20.92 15.88
CA PHE A 939 -5.45 -20.34 16.44
C PHE A 939 -5.68 -19.06 17.27
N SER A 940 -6.70 -18.26 16.97
CA SER A 940 -7.02 -17.03 17.74
C SER A 940 -7.63 -17.31 19.11
N GLN A 941 -8.33 -18.44 19.26
CA GLN A 941 -9.07 -18.81 20.49
C GLN A 941 -8.15 -19.08 21.68
N LEU A 942 -6.91 -19.50 21.44
CA LEU A 942 -5.92 -19.72 22.49
C LEU A 942 -5.33 -18.41 23.03
N PHE A 943 -5.26 -17.37 22.19
CA PHE A 943 -4.63 -16.09 22.52
C PHE A 943 -5.59 -15.14 23.25
N GLU A 944 -6.88 -15.13 22.86
CA GLU A 944 -7.91 -14.32 23.54
C GLU A 944 -8.21 -14.85 24.96
N GLN A 945 -8.17 -16.17 25.18
CA GLN A 945 -8.39 -16.80 26.49
C GLN A 945 -7.34 -16.40 27.54
N VAL A 946 -6.09 -16.18 27.14
CA VAL A 946 -5.01 -15.78 28.06
C VAL A 946 -5.11 -14.29 28.38
N THR A 947 -5.55 -13.47 27.43
CA THR A 947 -5.55 -12.01 27.57
C THR A 947 -6.74 -11.52 28.39
N ASP A 948 -7.94 -12.06 28.14
CA ASP A 948 -9.17 -11.65 28.86
C ASP A 948 -9.24 -12.18 30.30
N LEU A 949 -8.62 -13.33 30.58
CA LEU A 949 -8.49 -13.86 31.94
C LEU A 949 -7.59 -12.96 32.81
N VAL A 950 -6.50 -12.43 32.22
CA VAL A 950 -5.56 -11.55 32.91
C VAL A 950 -6.16 -10.16 33.12
N VAL A 951 -6.88 -9.60 32.13
CA VAL A 951 -7.45 -8.25 32.23
C VAL A 951 -8.66 -8.18 33.17
N ASN A 952 -9.53 -9.20 33.20
CA ASN A 952 -10.73 -9.18 34.06
C ASN A 952 -10.45 -9.47 35.54
N ILE A 953 -9.38 -10.22 35.85
CA ILE A 953 -8.95 -10.45 37.25
C ILE A 953 -8.35 -9.19 37.86
N ILE A 954 -7.73 -8.33 37.04
CA ILE A 954 -7.06 -7.11 37.50
C ILE A 954 -8.02 -5.92 37.62
N SER A 955 -9.11 -5.87 36.85
CA SER A 955 -9.91 -4.65 36.68
C SER A 955 -11.15 -4.50 37.57
N ASN A 956 -11.71 -5.57 38.17
CA ASN A 956 -12.87 -5.40 39.09
C ASN A 956 -13.08 -6.57 40.09
N PRO A 957 -12.61 -6.47 41.36
CA PRO A 957 -12.81 -7.52 42.36
C PRO A 957 -14.26 -7.66 42.87
N ALA A 958 -15.16 -6.72 42.54
CA ALA A 958 -16.56 -6.76 43.01
C ALA A 958 -17.43 -7.79 42.28
N THR A 959 -17.06 -8.19 41.05
CA THR A 959 -17.75 -9.25 40.30
C THR A 959 -17.62 -10.62 40.98
N LEU A 960 -16.58 -10.83 41.78
CA LEU A 960 -16.42 -12.05 42.59
C LEU A 960 -17.53 -12.17 43.67
N PHE A 961 -18.06 -11.04 44.15
CA PHE A 961 -19.06 -10.99 45.23
C PHE A 961 -20.48 -11.29 44.73
N THR A 962 -20.84 -10.85 43.53
CA THR A 962 -22.15 -11.14 42.91
C THR A 962 -22.25 -12.59 42.42
N VAL A 963 -21.16 -13.14 41.86
CA VAL A 963 -21.08 -14.56 41.48
C VAL A 963 -21.19 -15.47 42.71
N ALA A 964 -20.60 -15.09 43.84
CA ALA A 964 -20.71 -15.84 45.09
C ALA A 964 -22.15 -15.87 45.65
N ILE A 965 -22.89 -14.76 45.59
CA ILE A 965 -24.30 -14.70 46.03
C ILE A 965 -25.19 -15.55 45.10
N GLY A 966 -24.93 -15.51 43.79
CA GLY A 966 -25.63 -16.34 42.80
C GLY A 966 -25.42 -17.84 43.03
N ALA A 967 -24.19 -18.26 43.30
CA ALA A 967 -23.85 -19.65 43.61
C ALA A 967 -24.50 -20.13 44.91
N VAL A 968 -24.54 -19.29 45.96
CA VAL A 968 -25.16 -19.64 47.26
C VAL A 968 -26.68 -19.79 47.14
N CYS A 969 -27.36 -18.92 46.38
CA CYS A 969 -28.80 -19.06 46.14
C CYS A 969 -29.14 -20.28 45.26
N LEU A 970 -28.23 -20.72 44.39
CA LEU A 970 -28.44 -21.90 43.52
C LEU A 970 -28.32 -23.21 44.32
N VAL A 971 -27.33 -23.31 45.19
CA VAL A 971 -27.16 -24.45 46.13
C VAL A 971 -28.32 -24.51 47.14
N ALA A 972 -28.83 -23.37 47.59
CA ALA A 972 -29.98 -23.32 48.49
C ALA A 972 -31.30 -23.73 47.83
N CYS A 973 -31.43 -23.61 46.50
CA CYS A 973 -32.61 -24.04 45.75
C CYS A 973 -32.65 -25.56 45.51
N GLU A 974 -31.49 -26.24 45.47
CA GLU A 974 -31.42 -27.70 45.32
C GLU A 974 -31.49 -28.44 46.67
N ALA A 975 -31.10 -27.79 47.77
CA ALA A 975 -31.11 -28.38 49.11
C ALA A 975 -32.48 -28.24 49.82
N SER A 976 -33.56 -28.77 49.24
CA SER A 976 -34.93 -28.60 49.76
C SER A 976 -35.35 -29.55 50.90
N GLU A 977 -34.42 -30.25 51.57
CA GLU A 977 -34.77 -31.16 52.68
C GLU A 977 -34.30 -30.70 54.07
N VAL A 978 -33.66 -29.54 54.21
CA VAL A 978 -33.15 -29.07 55.53
C VAL A 978 -34.21 -28.22 56.27
N PRO A 979 -34.71 -28.65 57.45
CA PRO A 979 -35.63 -27.84 58.25
C PRO A 979 -34.91 -26.58 58.79
N GLY A 980 -35.34 -25.39 58.36
CA GLY A 980 -34.77 -24.10 58.79
C GLY A 980 -34.34 -23.15 57.67
N SER A 981 -34.36 -23.58 56.40
CA SER A 981 -33.93 -22.78 55.23
C SER A 981 -34.89 -21.67 54.81
N GLY A 982 -36.06 -21.53 55.45
CA GLY A 982 -37.10 -20.56 55.06
C GLY A 982 -36.64 -19.11 55.03
N ALA A 983 -35.74 -18.70 55.94
CA ALA A 983 -35.23 -17.33 55.98
C ALA A 983 -34.26 -17.01 54.83
N VAL A 984 -33.40 -17.96 54.45
CA VAL A 984 -32.45 -17.83 53.33
C VAL A 984 -33.20 -17.80 51.99
N TYR A 985 -34.26 -18.61 51.88
CA TYR A 985 -35.12 -18.64 50.70
C TYR A 985 -35.90 -17.33 50.51
N ILE A 986 -36.50 -16.79 51.58
CA ILE A 986 -37.18 -15.49 51.54
C ILE A 986 -36.19 -14.38 51.15
N GLY A 987 -34.95 -14.44 51.65
CA GLY A 987 -33.87 -13.53 51.24
C GLY A 987 -33.55 -13.60 49.74
N CYS A 988 -33.35 -14.80 49.18
CA CYS A 988 -33.09 -14.99 47.75
C CYS A 988 -34.31 -14.62 46.88
N ALA A 989 -35.54 -14.87 47.34
CA ALA A 989 -36.76 -14.51 46.62
C ALA A 989 -36.98 -12.98 46.58
N ILE A 990 -36.76 -12.28 47.70
CA ILE A 990 -36.81 -10.81 47.76
C ILE A 990 -35.71 -10.20 46.89
N ALA A 991 -34.48 -10.74 46.94
CA ALA A 991 -33.38 -10.27 46.10
C ALA A 991 -33.68 -10.47 44.61
N LYS A 992 -34.30 -11.59 44.21
CA LYS A 992 -34.72 -11.87 42.84
C LYS A 992 -35.84 -10.93 42.38
N VAL A 993 -36.84 -10.67 43.23
CA VAL A 993 -37.91 -9.71 42.92
C VAL A 993 -37.35 -8.28 42.81
N ALA A 994 -36.43 -7.89 43.69
CA ALA A 994 -35.77 -6.59 43.65
C ALA A 994 -34.87 -6.42 42.40
N SER A 995 -34.18 -7.49 41.96
CA SER A 995 -33.40 -7.51 40.71
C SER A 995 -34.32 -7.39 39.49
N VAL A 996 -35.42 -8.14 39.44
CA VAL A 996 -36.38 -8.10 38.33
C VAL A 996 -37.09 -6.74 38.25
N ILE A 997 -37.43 -6.13 39.39
CA ILE A 997 -37.96 -4.76 39.43
C ILE A 997 -36.87 -3.75 39.01
N GLY A 998 -35.63 -3.95 39.42
CA GLY A 998 -34.49 -3.13 39.02
C GLY A 998 -34.23 -3.17 37.50
N GLU A 999 -34.30 -4.36 36.89
CA GLU A 999 -34.16 -4.58 35.45
C GLU A 999 -35.35 -4.00 34.67
N ALA A 1000 -36.58 -4.11 35.20
CA ALA A 1000 -37.76 -3.51 34.60
C ALA A 1000 -37.71 -1.96 34.66
N VAL A 1001 -37.28 -1.39 35.79
CA VAL A 1001 -37.10 0.06 35.95
C VAL A 1001 -35.96 0.58 35.07
N ALA A 1002 -34.84 -0.14 34.98
CA ALA A 1002 -33.73 0.19 34.08
C ALA A 1002 -34.15 0.14 32.60
N SER A 1003 -34.93 -0.87 32.21
CA SER A 1003 -35.49 -1.01 30.85
C SER A 1003 -36.44 0.14 30.50
N VAL A 1004 -37.31 0.56 31.43
CA VAL A 1004 -38.22 1.70 31.24
C VAL A 1004 -37.49 3.05 31.24
N GLN A 1005 -36.42 3.19 32.05
CA GLN A 1005 -35.54 4.38 32.03
C GLN A 1005 -34.72 4.48 30.73
N GLN A 1006 -34.35 3.36 30.12
CA GLN A 1006 -33.69 3.32 28.81
C GLN A 1006 -34.63 3.78 27.67
N ILE A 1007 -35.93 3.48 27.77
CA ILE A 1007 -36.96 3.91 26.78
C ILE A 1007 -37.29 5.41 26.91
N THR A 1008 -37.07 6.03 28.08
CA THR A 1008 -37.37 7.46 28.30
C THR A 1008 -36.19 8.38 27.99
N LYS A 1009 -34.93 7.88 28.01
CA LYS A 1009 -33.73 8.62 27.58
C LYS A 1009 -33.53 8.65 26.05
N THR A 1010 -34.40 8.02 25.26
CA THR A 1010 -34.18 7.71 23.84
C THR A 1010 -34.88 8.63 22.84
N LYS A 1011 -34.97 9.93 23.13
CA LYS A 1011 -35.38 10.96 22.13
C LYS A 1011 -34.45 11.06 20.90
N GLY A 1012 -33.28 10.41 20.90
CA GLY A 1012 -32.33 10.36 19.78
C GLY A 1012 -32.39 9.13 18.87
N TYR A 1013 -33.27 8.15 19.13
CA TYR A 1013 -33.23 6.81 18.49
C TYR A 1013 -33.71 6.75 17.03
N PHE A 1014 -34.25 7.84 16.48
CA PHE A 1014 -34.57 7.97 15.05
C PHE A 1014 -33.53 8.75 14.25
N SER A 1015 -32.39 9.12 14.86
CA SER A 1015 -31.28 9.76 14.14
C SER A 1015 -30.49 8.75 13.30
N THR A 1016 -29.93 9.20 12.18
CA THR A 1016 -29.23 8.37 11.19
C THR A 1016 -28.12 7.51 11.82
N PRO A 1017 -27.90 6.26 11.33
CA PRO A 1017 -26.88 5.36 11.89
C PRO A 1017 -25.48 6.01 11.93
N PRO A 1018 -24.70 5.82 13.02
CA PRO A 1018 -23.45 6.53 13.29
C PRO A 1018 -22.29 6.23 12.32
N ASP A 1019 -22.38 5.17 11.52
CA ASP A 1019 -21.24 4.62 10.75
C ASP A 1019 -21.13 5.16 9.31
N SER A 1020 -21.88 6.18 8.90
CA SER A 1020 -21.88 6.66 7.51
C SER A 1020 -20.95 7.85 7.25
N GLN A 1021 -19.92 8.06 8.07
CA GLN A 1021 -19.17 9.32 8.08
C GLN A 1021 -18.30 9.51 6.82
N TYR A 1022 -17.59 8.47 6.38
CA TYR A 1022 -16.67 8.59 5.25
C TYR A 1022 -17.41 8.76 3.92
N CYS A 1023 -18.46 7.99 3.65
CA CYS A 1023 -19.21 8.19 2.40
C CYS A 1023 -19.95 9.54 2.35
N LYS A 1024 -20.41 10.08 3.49
CA LYS A 1024 -20.97 11.43 3.54
C LYS A 1024 -19.91 12.51 3.27
N ARG A 1025 -18.69 12.34 3.81
CA ARG A 1025 -17.56 13.22 3.48
C ARG A 1025 -17.21 13.12 2.00
N LEU A 1026 -17.23 11.92 1.44
CA LEU A 1026 -17.02 11.70 0.01
C LEU A 1026 -18.08 12.40 -0.85
N GLU A 1027 -19.36 12.33 -0.49
CA GLU A 1027 -20.43 13.09 -1.17
C GLU A 1027 -20.19 14.60 -1.11
N LYS A 1028 -19.70 15.10 0.03
CA LYS A 1028 -19.32 16.51 0.18
C LYS A 1028 -18.14 16.86 -0.73
N ILE A 1029 -17.09 16.03 -0.77
CA ILE A 1029 -15.95 16.20 -1.69
C ILE A 1029 -16.45 16.21 -3.14
N LYS A 1030 -17.32 15.28 -3.54
CA LYS A 1030 -17.94 15.27 -4.89
C LYS A 1030 -18.66 16.57 -5.22
N LYS A 1031 -19.36 17.16 -4.24
CA LYS A 1031 -20.03 18.45 -4.40
C LYS A 1031 -19.02 19.59 -4.54
N GLU A 1032 -17.95 19.58 -3.74
CA GLU A 1032 -16.86 20.55 -3.81
C GLU A 1032 -16.12 20.49 -5.18
N TYR A 1033 -15.95 19.30 -5.76
CA TYR A 1033 -15.40 19.15 -7.13
C TYR A 1033 -16.35 19.68 -8.21
N LYS A 1034 -17.64 19.34 -8.14
CA LYS A 1034 -18.64 19.87 -9.09
C LYS A 1034 -18.74 21.39 -9.03
N GLU A 1035 -18.74 21.97 -7.82
CA GLU A 1035 -18.76 23.43 -7.65
C GLU A 1035 -17.48 24.10 -8.20
N LYS A 1036 -16.33 23.41 -8.18
CA LYS A 1036 -15.09 23.88 -8.80
C LYS A 1036 -15.06 23.69 -10.32
N GLU A 1037 -15.73 22.69 -10.87
CA GLU A 1037 -15.88 22.51 -12.33
C GLU A 1037 -16.90 23.50 -12.92
N GLU A 1038 -17.88 23.92 -12.12
CA GLU A 1038 -18.88 24.94 -12.50
C GLU A 1038 -18.35 26.38 -12.37
N GLN A 1039 -17.28 26.61 -11.61
CA GLN A 1039 -16.57 27.89 -11.45
C GLN A 1039 -15.48 28.05 -12.49
#